data_AF-A0A9P6V2V2-F1
#
_entry.id   AF-A0A9P6V2V2-F1
#
_cell.length_a   1.000
_cell.length_b   1.000
_cell.length_c   1.000
_cell.angle_alpha   90.00
_cell.angle_beta   90.00
_cell.angle_gamma   90.00
#
_symmetry.space_group_name_H-M   'P 1'
#
loop_
_entity.id
_entity.type
_entity.pdbx_description
1 polymer ?
#
loop_
_entity_poly.entity_id
_entity_poly.type
_entity_poly.pdbx_seq_one_letter_code
_entity_poly.pdbx_strand_id
1 'polypeptide(L)'
;MELEYGFNDCHMRKSSTFNDNVSWTMLEQPLQELRLILKLTMRMETSFDLRAVFSHCPDLQVLHIRTTSTFRLLGPWVPKEISPPSTLSLQQPQPQQQPQQQDYGQEQVLKTKQDSLSASFSPKVLALRELVLERAHFYQASLERLLCVTPNLDTLRLIDLNRHSWLTSYPAPVEYDQQRLIDFLQNPSFSQQPKILPLKSFSFSIASKQNRNHDRDIQTAYKELSPTSPEMTFYVEDLSAPLLKYLREVVANVVTTLELRYNDIHRFSPDPVLHRYMCSSPHLLHLKAPNTFYLVDLLDIHGRMESATTRITGHTGGGGAGTGADGRAGGTNSLMGPPGIWTCKNLQTLHLSFRATGNTNSTTNSSYSTSNNSSYSTITSTGGIPKTNSRIVFGYISRVCPNLKDLQLRAAENFYWSAWIPHGAGTTITQRQRLHLTLDSGFCLLARLTRLEQFSLGCISGSGTSASFVSRNMVWNLELVDLDWMLEEGHRDVRRREMRRIIVAERWEYLLHEERVNMLQKAMETNWWVSRTRKMIPHNTIANTSNTSKHLLRGRTDPEIHEQLKNLGLLVDVKNMLEEMEIENERQGGEGGEGEYFKCWPMLRWMRIYHSTEYGRSKEREVRRLLTQPLELKFKHKAY
;
A
#
# COMPACT_ATOMS: atom_id res chain seq x y z
N MET A 1 -13.88 0.56 28.00
CA MET A 1 -14.03 -0.89 27.76
C MET A 1 -15.43 -1.22 28.23
N GLU A 2 -16.39 -1.26 27.32
CA GLU A 2 -17.73 -1.80 27.59
C GLU A 2 -17.96 -2.90 26.56
N LEU A 3 -18.38 -4.07 27.06
CA LEU A 3 -18.74 -5.26 26.31
C LEU A 3 -20.22 -5.13 25.95
N GLU A 4 -20.53 -5.01 24.67
CA GLU A 4 -21.91 -5.00 24.18
C GLU A 4 -22.16 -6.28 23.38
N TYR A 5 -22.97 -7.17 23.94
CA TYR A 5 -23.49 -8.36 23.27
C TYR A 5 -24.63 -7.94 22.36
N GLY A 6 -24.64 -8.40 21.10
CA GLY A 6 -25.73 -8.08 20.18
C GLY A 6 -25.98 -9.16 19.13
N PHE A 7 -27.09 -9.88 19.30
CA PHE A 7 -27.82 -10.47 18.19
C PHE A 7 -29.14 -9.71 17.98
N ASN A 8 -29.41 -9.42 16.71
CA ASN A 8 -30.63 -8.94 16.04
C ASN A 8 -31.14 -7.50 16.26
N ASP A 9 -31.27 -6.82 15.11
CA ASP A 9 -32.06 -5.63 14.76
C ASP A 9 -32.60 -4.75 15.90
N CYS A 10 -31.96 -3.59 16.09
CA CYS A 10 -32.63 -2.40 16.59
C CYS A 10 -31.92 -1.10 16.15
N HIS A 11 -32.73 -0.08 15.84
CA HIS A 11 -32.34 1.27 15.45
C HIS A 11 -31.25 1.89 16.34
N MET A 12 -30.15 2.34 15.74
CA MET A 12 -29.11 3.13 16.42
C MET A 12 -29.58 4.56 16.73
N ARG A 13 -29.66 4.93 18.01
CA ARG A 13 -29.50 6.31 18.47
C ARG A 13 -28.02 6.56 18.77
N LYS A 14 -27.42 7.54 18.09
CA LYS A 14 -26.09 8.06 18.42
C LYS A 14 -26.16 8.84 19.74
N SER A 15 -25.37 8.45 20.72
CA SER A 15 -24.97 9.31 21.83
C SER A 15 -23.55 9.80 21.55
N SER A 16 -23.36 11.12 21.49
CA SER A 16 -22.05 11.75 21.35
C SER A 16 -21.47 12.09 22.71
N THR A 17 -20.28 11.58 23.00
CA THR A 17 -19.37 12.18 23.99
C THR A 17 -17.95 12.23 23.43
N PHE A 18 -17.59 13.39 22.88
CA PHE A 18 -16.30 14.08 22.99
C PHE A 18 -15.02 13.23 23.15
N ASN A 19 -14.70 12.33 22.20
CA ASN A 19 -13.31 12.00 21.86
C ASN A 19 -13.22 11.22 20.53
N ASP A 20 -13.24 11.93 19.39
CA ASP A 20 -13.16 11.34 18.03
C ASP A 20 -11.78 10.74 17.66
N ASN A 21 -10.90 10.52 18.65
CA ASN A 21 -9.46 10.29 18.45
C ASN A 21 -9.03 8.81 18.39
N VAL A 22 -9.90 7.89 18.79
CA VAL A 22 -9.60 6.45 18.80
C VAL A 22 -10.77 5.69 18.17
N SER A 23 -10.47 4.91 17.14
CA SER A 23 -11.42 3.92 16.60
C SER A 23 -11.00 2.52 17.04
N TRP A 24 -11.93 1.77 17.60
CA TRP A 24 -11.76 0.36 17.96
C TRP A 24 -12.74 -0.50 17.17
N THR A 25 -12.34 -1.73 16.83
CA THR A 25 -13.21 -2.75 16.26
C THR A 25 -13.01 -4.05 17.03
N MET A 26 -14.10 -4.57 17.60
CA MET A 26 -14.17 -5.91 18.18
C MET A 26 -14.94 -6.77 17.19
N LEU A 27 -14.41 -7.95 16.85
CA LEU A 27 -14.99 -8.81 15.83
C LEU A 27 -15.17 -10.21 16.43
N GLU A 28 -16.41 -10.60 16.71
CA GLU A 28 -16.74 -11.97 17.05
C GLU A 28 -16.92 -12.78 15.75
N GLN A 29 -16.18 -13.89 15.62
CA GLN A 29 -16.34 -14.82 14.50
C GLN A 29 -17.28 -15.98 14.89
N PRO A 30 -17.99 -16.62 13.93
CA PRO A 30 -18.97 -17.64 14.25
C PRO A 30 -18.32 -18.89 14.88
N LEU A 31 -18.66 -19.14 16.15
CA LEU A 31 -18.75 -20.40 16.90
C LEU A 31 -17.62 -21.45 16.89
N GLN A 32 -16.44 -21.26 16.28
CA GLN A 32 -15.36 -22.25 16.37
C GLN A 32 -14.14 -21.92 17.23
N GLU A 33 -13.96 -20.69 17.71
CA GLU A 33 -12.99 -20.34 18.78
C GLU A 33 -13.16 -18.83 18.99
N LEU A 34 -13.69 -18.38 20.14
CA LEU A 34 -13.78 -16.95 20.43
C LEU A 34 -12.36 -16.39 20.58
N ARG A 35 -11.87 -15.72 19.53
CA ARG A 35 -10.61 -14.98 19.58
C ARG A 35 -10.88 -13.57 20.07
N LEU A 36 -10.25 -13.19 21.18
CA LEU A 36 -10.24 -11.81 21.61
C LEU A 36 -9.22 -11.04 20.76
N ILE A 37 -9.73 -10.13 19.92
CA ILE A 37 -8.95 -9.33 18.98
C ILE A 37 -9.10 -7.85 19.36
N LEU A 38 -7.98 -7.17 19.61
CA LEU A 38 -7.92 -5.73 19.81
C LEU A 38 -7.09 -5.08 18.70
N LYS A 39 -7.77 -4.32 17.82
CA LYS A 39 -7.13 -3.51 16.79
C LYS A 39 -7.35 -2.03 17.09
N LEU A 40 -6.25 -1.32 17.32
CA LEU A 40 -6.23 0.10 17.65
C LEU A 40 -5.59 0.87 16.50
N THR A 41 -6.32 1.86 15.98
CA THR A 41 -5.78 2.86 15.05
C THR A 41 -5.83 4.22 15.72
N MET A 42 -4.68 4.78 16.08
CA MET A 42 -4.58 6.07 16.79
C MET A 42 -4.10 7.17 15.84
N ARG A 43 -4.69 8.36 15.96
CA ARG A 43 -4.39 9.48 15.05
C ARG A 43 -3.38 10.48 15.60
N MET A 44 -3.29 10.57 16.92
CA MET A 44 -2.45 11.54 17.60
C MET A 44 -1.37 10.84 18.41
N GLU A 45 -0.32 11.61 18.71
CA GLU A 45 0.76 11.13 19.55
C GLU A 45 0.26 11.02 20.98
N THR A 46 0.16 9.79 21.44
CA THR A 46 -0.34 9.48 22.79
C THR A 46 0.57 8.45 23.43
N SER A 47 0.65 8.47 24.75
CA SER A 47 1.14 7.33 25.50
C SER A 47 0.04 6.27 25.60
N PHE A 48 0.43 5.00 25.49
CA PHE A 48 -0.48 3.87 25.67
C PHE A 48 0.12 2.88 26.67
N ASP A 49 -0.66 2.52 27.69
CA ASP A 49 -0.23 1.61 28.76
C ASP A 49 -0.68 0.17 28.44
N LEU A 50 0.27 -0.64 27.96
CA LEU A 50 0.02 -2.06 27.67
C LEU A 50 -0.21 -2.89 28.92
N ARG A 51 0.30 -2.46 30.08
CA ARG A 51 0.10 -3.19 31.33
C ARG A 51 -1.37 -3.22 31.72
N ALA A 52 -2.07 -2.11 31.52
CA ALA A 52 -3.51 -2.03 31.74
C ALA A 52 -4.27 -3.01 30.82
N VAL A 53 -3.88 -3.11 29.54
CA VAL A 53 -4.52 -4.03 28.59
C VAL A 53 -4.34 -5.48 29.01
N PHE A 54 -3.11 -5.92 29.27
CA PHE A 54 -2.85 -7.33 29.61
C PHE A 54 -3.36 -7.74 30.99
N SER A 55 -3.48 -6.81 31.94
CA SER A 55 -4.09 -7.09 33.25
C SER A 55 -5.59 -7.29 33.15
N HIS A 56 -6.28 -6.53 32.29
CA HIS A 56 -7.74 -6.62 32.12
C HIS A 56 -8.16 -7.65 31.07
N CYS A 57 -7.28 -7.98 30.12
CA CYS A 57 -7.55 -8.90 29.02
C CYS A 57 -6.45 -9.98 28.90
N PRO A 58 -6.32 -10.90 29.87
CA PRO A 58 -5.30 -11.95 29.83
C PRO A 58 -5.48 -12.94 28.66
N ASP A 59 -6.71 -13.10 28.17
CA ASP A 59 -7.08 -13.98 27.07
C ASP A 59 -6.94 -13.30 25.68
N LEU A 60 -6.35 -12.11 25.62
CA LEU A 60 -6.13 -11.38 24.38
C LEU A 60 -5.21 -12.18 23.46
N GLN A 61 -5.73 -12.58 22.29
CA GLN A 61 -4.98 -13.38 21.32
C GLN A 61 -4.32 -12.52 20.24
N VAL A 62 -4.95 -11.40 19.86
CA VAL A 62 -4.47 -10.55 18.77
C VAL A 62 -4.44 -9.11 19.23
N LEU A 63 -3.26 -8.50 19.20
CA LEU A 63 -3.07 -7.08 19.51
C LEU A 63 -2.38 -6.38 18.35
N HIS A 64 -3.13 -5.55 17.62
CA HIS A 64 -2.57 -4.71 16.56
C HIS A 64 -2.71 -3.25 16.97
N ILE A 65 -1.60 -2.53 17.11
CA ILE A 65 -1.58 -1.10 17.39
C ILE A 65 -0.90 -0.39 16.23
N ARG A 66 -1.66 0.48 15.56
CA ARG A 66 -1.22 1.25 14.40
C ARG A 66 -1.50 2.72 14.62
N THR A 67 -0.59 3.57 14.16
CA THR A 67 -0.71 5.00 14.40
C THR A 67 -0.24 5.81 13.20
N THR A 68 -0.92 6.93 12.92
CA THR A 68 -0.52 7.85 11.84
C THR A 68 0.63 8.78 12.23
N SER A 69 1.00 8.79 13.51
CA SER A 69 2.11 9.52 14.11
C SER A 69 2.96 8.56 14.96
N THR A 70 4.01 9.01 15.63
CA THR A 70 4.71 8.13 16.58
C THR A 70 3.93 8.07 17.90
N PHE A 71 3.88 6.91 18.55
CA PHE A 71 3.25 6.78 19.86
C PHE A 71 4.17 6.07 20.84
N ARG A 72 4.01 6.36 22.13
CA ARG A 72 4.87 5.83 23.18
C ARG A 72 4.18 4.71 23.92
N LEU A 73 4.80 3.54 23.99
CA LEU A 73 4.36 2.47 24.87
C LEU A 73 5.14 2.56 26.18
N LEU A 74 4.44 2.85 27.26
CA LEU A 74 5.05 2.95 28.59
C LEU A 74 5.37 1.55 29.11
N GLY A 75 6.65 1.29 29.38
CA GLY A 75 7.11 0.05 30.02
C GLY A 75 7.20 0.20 31.55
N PRO A 76 7.25 -0.91 32.31
CA PRO A 76 7.17 -2.29 31.84
C PRO A 76 5.74 -2.73 31.45
N TRP A 77 5.62 -3.59 30.43
CA TRP A 77 4.33 -4.07 29.91
C TRP A 77 3.75 -5.24 30.71
N VAL A 78 4.62 -6.06 31.28
CA VAL A 78 4.23 -7.21 32.09
C VAL A 78 4.00 -6.73 33.53
N PRO A 79 2.81 -6.98 34.12
CA PRO A 79 2.55 -6.68 35.52
C PRO A 79 3.55 -7.36 36.45
N LYS A 80 3.89 -6.72 37.58
CA LYS A 80 4.82 -7.28 38.57
C LYS A 80 4.46 -8.71 38.99
N GLU A 81 3.16 -8.99 39.10
CA GLU A 81 2.58 -10.30 39.43
C GLU A 81 2.87 -11.41 38.41
N ILE A 82 3.21 -11.04 37.16
CA ILE A 82 3.43 -11.96 36.04
C ILE A 82 4.93 -12.04 35.70
N SER A 83 5.78 -11.24 36.36
CA SER A 83 7.21 -11.15 36.06
C SER A 83 7.89 -12.51 36.29
N PRO A 84 8.78 -12.96 35.39
CA PRO A 84 9.64 -14.08 35.68
C PRO A 84 10.51 -13.78 36.93
N PRO A 85 10.92 -14.80 37.69
CA PRO A 85 11.77 -14.62 38.87
C PRO A 85 13.05 -13.85 38.49
N SER A 86 13.45 -12.91 39.35
CA SER A 86 14.51 -11.92 39.12
C SER A 86 15.92 -12.48 38.81
N THR A 87 16.09 -13.79 38.77
CA THR A 87 17.35 -14.48 38.45
C THR A 87 17.78 -14.29 36.99
N LEU A 88 16.89 -13.86 36.08
CA LEU A 88 17.21 -13.52 34.69
C LEU A 88 17.68 -12.06 34.51
N SER A 89 18.35 -11.49 35.51
CA SER A 89 19.02 -10.19 35.34
C SER A 89 20.07 -10.30 34.24
N LEU A 90 19.70 -9.95 33.01
CA LEU A 90 20.62 -9.61 31.92
C LEU A 90 21.68 -8.69 32.51
N GLN A 91 22.89 -9.22 32.72
CA GLN A 91 24.05 -8.41 33.06
C GLN A 91 24.27 -7.46 31.90
N GLN A 92 23.67 -6.26 31.98
CA GLN A 92 24.18 -5.15 31.21
C GLN A 92 25.64 -4.98 31.63
N PRO A 93 26.59 -4.90 30.69
CA PRO A 93 27.97 -4.63 31.02
C PRO A 93 28.00 -3.31 31.78
N GLN A 94 28.20 -3.38 33.09
CA GLN A 94 28.40 -2.17 33.88
C GLN A 94 29.68 -1.52 33.36
N PRO A 95 29.66 -0.21 33.03
CA PRO A 95 30.90 0.49 32.75
C PRO A 95 31.80 0.33 33.97
N GLN A 96 33.00 -0.20 33.76
CA GLN A 96 34.00 -0.44 34.79
C GLN A 96 34.21 0.85 35.59
N GLN A 97 33.57 0.94 36.76
CA GLN A 97 33.90 1.96 37.73
C GLN A 97 35.26 1.58 38.32
N GLN A 98 36.23 2.46 38.13
CA GLN A 98 37.55 2.38 38.73
C GLN A 98 37.40 2.30 40.26
N PRO A 99 38.21 1.47 40.95
CA PRO A 99 38.15 1.35 42.40
C PRO A 99 38.75 2.62 43.02
N GLN A 100 37.90 3.49 43.57
CA GLN A 100 38.32 4.37 44.65
C GLN A 100 38.10 3.66 45.97
N GLN A 101 39.22 3.30 46.58
CA GLN A 101 39.33 2.90 47.98
C GLN A 101 38.78 4.01 48.86
N GLN A 102 37.71 3.73 49.61
CA GLN A 102 37.50 4.38 50.89
C GLN A 102 37.04 3.36 51.92
N ASP A 103 37.98 3.12 52.81
CA ASP A 103 37.92 2.44 54.09
C ASP A 103 37.01 3.22 55.05
N TYR A 104 36.02 2.57 55.65
CA TYR A 104 35.55 2.81 57.02
C TYR A 104 34.62 1.66 57.43
N GLY A 105 34.91 1.09 58.59
CA GLY A 105 34.31 -0.15 59.10
C GLY A 105 33.04 0.01 59.94
N GLN A 106 32.50 -1.17 60.27
CA GLN A 106 31.69 -1.51 61.46
C GLN A 106 30.32 -0.79 61.61
N GLU A 107 29.19 -1.41 61.96
CA GLU A 107 28.91 -2.66 62.67
C GLU A 107 27.41 -3.04 62.53
N GLN A 108 27.17 -4.35 62.57
CA GLN A 108 26.11 -5.10 63.26
C GLN A 108 24.60 -4.99 62.95
N VAL A 109 24.09 -6.17 62.54
CA VAL A 109 23.00 -6.95 63.17
C VAL A 109 21.57 -6.43 63.03
N LEU A 110 20.87 -6.97 62.03
CA LEU A 110 19.48 -7.42 62.16
C LEU A 110 19.24 -8.62 61.22
N LYS A 111 19.51 -9.82 61.75
CA LYS A 111 19.05 -11.09 61.18
C LYS A 111 17.55 -11.23 61.48
N THR A 112 16.70 -10.69 60.64
CA THR A 112 15.27 -10.97 60.68
C THR A 112 15.00 -12.23 59.86
N LYS A 113 14.50 -13.27 60.54
CA LYS A 113 13.94 -14.50 59.97
C LYS A 113 13.06 -14.19 58.75
N GLN A 114 13.58 -14.50 57.56
CA GLN A 114 12.81 -14.53 56.32
C GLN A 114 12.44 -16.00 56.05
N ASP A 115 11.67 -16.57 56.99
CA ASP A 115 11.16 -17.93 56.89
C ASP A 115 9.96 -17.95 55.92
N SER A 116 10.18 -18.60 54.77
CA SER A 116 9.26 -19.54 54.12
C SER A 116 7.82 -19.09 53.82
N LEU A 117 7.67 -18.18 52.85
CA LEU A 117 6.49 -18.15 51.97
C LEU A 117 6.96 -18.09 50.51
N SER A 118 7.77 -19.08 50.10
CA SER A 118 8.03 -19.35 48.68
C SER A 118 6.80 -20.05 48.07
N ALA A 119 5.67 -19.35 48.03
CA ALA A 119 4.56 -19.77 47.19
C ALA A 119 5.11 -19.83 45.75
N SER A 120 5.07 -21.01 45.14
CA SER A 120 5.47 -21.23 43.76
C SER A 120 4.50 -20.48 42.85
N PHE A 121 4.79 -19.21 42.58
CA PHE A 121 4.08 -18.44 41.56
C PHE A 121 4.47 -19.02 40.20
N SER A 122 3.60 -19.82 39.60
CA SER A 122 3.70 -20.10 38.17
C SER A 122 3.40 -18.77 37.44
N PRO A 123 4.33 -18.26 36.63
CA PRO A 123 4.08 -17.02 35.90
C PRO A 123 2.85 -17.20 35.01
N LYS A 124 1.88 -16.28 35.13
CA LYS A 124 0.64 -16.34 34.36
C LYS A 124 0.97 -16.16 32.88
N VAL A 125 0.70 -17.19 32.08
CA VAL A 125 0.91 -17.18 30.64
C VAL A 125 -0.18 -16.36 29.96
N LEU A 126 0.19 -15.45 29.05
CA LEU A 126 -0.74 -14.69 28.22
C LEU A 126 -1.11 -15.50 26.96
N ALA A 127 -2.38 -15.40 26.53
CA ALA A 127 -2.89 -16.11 25.36
C ALA A 127 -2.51 -15.46 24.00
N LEU A 128 -1.61 -14.47 24.01
CA LEU A 128 -1.25 -13.67 22.85
C LEU A 128 -0.60 -14.54 21.76
N ARG A 129 -1.19 -14.52 20.57
CA ARG A 129 -0.72 -15.20 19.35
C ARG A 129 -0.15 -14.23 18.32
N GLU A 130 -0.73 -13.05 18.20
CA GLU A 130 -0.29 -12.02 17.27
C GLU A 130 -0.03 -10.67 17.96
N LEU A 131 1.16 -10.12 17.74
CA LEU A 131 1.54 -8.78 18.17
C LEU A 131 2.03 -7.96 16.97
N VAL A 132 1.31 -6.90 16.64
CA VAL A 132 1.68 -5.95 15.58
C VAL A 132 1.79 -4.56 16.17
N LEU A 133 3.00 -4.00 16.16
CA LEU A 133 3.28 -2.64 16.61
C LEU A 133 3.82 -1.83 15.43
N GLU A 134 3.08 -0.79 15.03
CA GLU A 134 3.46 0.09 13.92
C GLU A 134 3.68 1.51 14.43
N ARG A 135 4.90 2.04 14.24
CA ARG A 135 5.35 3.37 14.70
C ARG A 135 5.36 3.54 16.22
N ALA A 136 5.60 2.45 16.92
CA ALA A 136 5.74 2.46 18.35
C ALA A 136 7.15 2.92 18.77
N HIS A 137 7.20 3.62 19.90
CA HIS A 137 8.41 3.94 20.62
C HIS A 137 8.38 3.26 22.00
N PHE A 138 9.30 2.33 22.25
CA PHE A 138 9.34 1.54 23.49
C PHE A 138 10.73 0.99 23.81
N TYR A 139 10.99 0.65 25.07
CA TYR A 139 12.22 -0.04 25.44
C TYR A 139 12.20 -1.50 24.99
N GLN A 140 13.18 -1.93 24.19
CA GLN A 140 13.29 -3.33 23.71
C GLN A 140 13.21 -4.37 24.84
N ALA A 141 13.81 -4.08 26.01
CA ALA A 141 13.71 -4.95 27.18
C ALA A 141 12.26 -5.18 27.68
N SER A 142 11.33 -4.25 27.43
CA SER A 142 9.92 -4.45 27.77
C SER A 142 9.24 -5.45 26.83
N LEU A 143 9.61 -5.43 25.54
CA LEU A 143 9.17 -6.44 24.58
C LEU A 143 9.75 -7.80 24.92
N GLU A 144 11.05 -7.90 25.16
CA GLU A 144 11.72 -9.16 25.54
C GLU A 144 11.03 -9.81 26.77
N ARG A 145 10.70 -9.01 27.80
CA ARG A 145 9.93 -9.49 28.96
C ARG A 145 8.52 -9.95 28.61
N LEU A 146 7.82 -9.27 27.69
CA LEU A 146 6.51 -9.71 27.22
C LEU A 146 6.61 -11.07 26.51
N LEU A 147 7.64 -11.24 25.67
CA LEU A 147 7.88 -12.48 24.93
C LEU A 147 8.12 -13.68 25.86
N CYS A 148 8.73 -13.47 27.04
CA CYS A 148 8.87 -14.52 28.06
C CYS A 148 7.53 -15.08 28.56
N VAL A 149 6.45 -14.29 28.50
CA VAL A 149 5.12 -14.65 29.04
C VAL A 149 4.08 -14.90 27.95
N THR A 150 4.49 -14.90 26.67
CA THR A 150 3.64 -15.18 25.49
C THR A 150 4.20 -16.34 24.65
N PRO A 151 4.24 -17.57 25.18
CA PRO A 151 4.83 -18.73 24.50
C PRO A 151 4.05 -19.16 23.24
N ASN A 152 2.80 -18.74 23.12
CA ASN A 152 1.93 -19.06 21.98
C ASN A 152 2.02 -18.02 20.85
N LEU A 153 2.93 -17.06 20.95
CA LEU A 153 3.10 -16.03 19.93
C LEU A 153 3.63 -16.68 18.64
N ASP A 154 2.85 -16.58 17.57
CA ASP A 154 3.22 -17.08 16.24
C ASP A 154 3.44 -15.94 15.23
N THR A 155 3.03 -14.71 15.56
CA THR A 155 3.19 -13.54 14.70
C THR A 155 3.72 -12.37 15.49
N LEU A 156 4.90 -11.88 15.11
CA LEU A 156 5.53 -10.69 15.69
C LEU A 156 5.91 -9.72 14.56
N ARG A 157 5.22 -8.59 14.46
CA ARG A 157 5.52 -7.55 13.46
C ARG A 157 5.78 -6.21 14.14
N LEU A 158 7.00 -5.71 14.01
CA LEU A 158 7.46 -4.44 14.52
C LEU A 158 7.83 -3.57 13.32
N ILE A 159 6.97 -2.62 12.97
CA ILE A 159 7.01 -1.91 11.69
C ILE A 159 7.27 -0.42 11.93
N ASP A 160 8.23 0.17 11.22
CA ASP A 160 8.53 1.61 11.29
C ASP A 160 8.80 2.09 12.75
N LEU A 161 9.56 1.31 13.53
CA LEU A 161 9.87 1.64 14.93
C LEU A 161 10.66 2.94 15.00
N ASN A 162 10.22 3.90 15.81
CA ASN A 162 10.88 5.19 15.90
C ASN A 162 11.96 5.19 16.99
N ARG A 163 13.21 5.53 16.63
CA ARG A 163 14.34 5.72 17.57
C ARG A 163 14.26 7.03 18.35
N HIS A 164 13.65 8.04 17.76
CA HIS A 164 13.64 9.41 18.26
C HIS A 164 12.21 9.83 18.63
N SER A 165 11.94 9.89 19.92
CA SER A 165 10.79 10.61 20.43
C SER A 165 11.10 12.11 20.40
N TRP A 166 10.66 12.79 19.34
CA TRP A 166 10.78 14.25 19.21
C TRP A 166 9.99 15.03 20.28
N LEU A 167 9.09 14.34 20.98
CA LEU A 167 8.17 14.92 21.97
C LEU A 167 8.77 15.17 23.35
N THR A 168 9.98 14.71 23.66
CA THR A 168 10.49 14.80 25.04
C THR A 168 11.94 15.26 25.11
N SER A 169 12.17 16.28 25.94
CA SER A 169 13.48 16.76 26.42
C SER A 169 14.25 15.75 27.31
N TYR A 170 13.85 14.47 27.29
CA TYR A 170 14.35 13.33 28.08
C TYR A 170 13.95 12.01 27.37
N PRO A 171 14.57 10.85 27.65
CA PRO A 171 15.99 10.52 27.83
C PRO A 171 16.62 10.09 26.48
N ALA A 172 17.85 9.53 26.52
CA ALA A 172 18.62 9.05 25.37
C ALA A 172 17.80 8.25 24.33
N PRO A 173 18.17 8.35 23.02
CA PRO A 173 17.52 7.58 21.96
C PRO A 173 17.45 6.10 22.31
N VAL A 174 16.30 5.48 22.06
CA VAL A 174 16.18 4.03 22.23
C VAL A 174 16.92 3.37 21.07
N GLU A 175 17.96 2.62 21.41
CA GLU A 175 18.63 1.75 20.47
C GLU A 175 17.87 0.44 20.37
N TYR A 176 17.27 0.22 19.20
CA TYR A 176 16.74 -1.07 18.81
C TYR A 176 17.85 -1.89 18.15
N ASP A 177 18.09 -3.08 18.68
CA ASP A 177 19.05 -4.04 18.18
C ASP A 177 18.30 -5.28 17.70
N GLN A 178 18.20 -5.41 16.37
CA GLN A 178 17.53 -6.52 15.72
C GLN A 178 18.25 -7.84 15.97
N GLN A 179 19.59 -7.84 15.96
CA GLN A 179 20.36 -9.07 16.17
C GLN A 179 20.17 -9.57 17.60
N ARG A 180 20.23 -8.68 18.59
CA ARG A 180 19.92 -9.02 19.98
C ARG A 180 18.51 -9.64 20.12
N LEU A 181 17.52 -9.10 19.41
CA LEU A 181 16.16 -9.66 19.46
C LEU A 181 16.10 -11.05 18.81
N ILE A 182 16.80 -11.28 17.70
CA ILE A 182 16.89 -12.59 17.06
C ILE A 182 17.57 -13.59 18.01
N ASP A 183 18.71 -13.23 18.58
CA ASP A 183 19.45 -14.05 19.54
C ASP A 183 18.57 -14.39 20.75
N PHE A 184 17.80 -13.41 21.25
CA PHE A 184 16.85 -13.60 22.33
C PHE A 184 15.73 -14.59 21.95
N LEU A 185 15.17 -14.50 20.74
CA LEU A 185 14.11 -15.38 20.25
C LEU A 185 14.59 -16.82 19.98
N GLN A 186 15.87 -17.00 19.66
CA GLN A 186 16.48 -18.30 19.42
C GLN A 186 16.97 -18.99 20.69
N ASN A 187 17.32 -18.22 21.72
CA ASN A 187 18.00 -18.76 22.88
C ASN A 187 17.03 -19.60 23.75
N PRO A 188 17.28 -20.91 23.87
CA PRO A 188 16.40 -21.83 24.59
C PRO A 188 16.41 -21.62 26.11
N SER A 189 17.37 -20.86 26.65
CA SER A 189 17.49 -20.60 28.09
C SER A 189 16.54 -19.50 28.59
N PHE A 190 16.03 -18.63 27.71
CA PHE A 190 15.14 -17.53 28.12
C PHE A 190 13.67 -17.94 28.19
N SER A 191 13.27 -18.92 27.40
CA SER A 191 11.99 -19.57 27.59
C SER A 191 12.18 -20.59 28.72
N GLN A 192 11.49 -20.42 29.85
CA GLN A 192 11.30 -21.52 30.81
C GLN A 192 10.49 -22.70 30.20
N GLN A 193 10.32 -22.70 28.88
CA GLN A 193 9.74 -23.75 28.07
C GLN A 193 10.80 -24.21 27.05
N PRO A 194 10.95 -25.51 26.81
CA PRO A 194 12.00 -26.09 25.97
C PRO A 194 11.87 -25.81 24.46
N LYS A 195 11.11 -24.79 24.03
CA LYS A 195 10.74 -24.60 22.63
C LYS A 195 10.95 -23.17 22.16
N ILE A 196 11.74 -23.03 21.09
CA ILE A 196 11.84 -21.84 20.25
C ILE A 196 10.43 -21.37 19.89
N LEU A 197 10.15 -20.07 19.99
CA LEU A 197 8.84 -19.52 19.64
C LEU A 197 8.49 -19.91 18.20
N PRO A 198 7.34 -20.54 17.96
CA PRO A 198 6.96 -21.06 16.65
C PRO A 198 6.44 -19.93 15.74
N LEU A 199 7.29 -18.91 15.51
CA LEU A 199 6.93 -17.75 14.71
C LEU A 199 6.69 -18.19 13.25
N LYS A 200 5.43 -18.06 12.83
CA LYS A 200 5.01 -18.20 11.43
C LYS A 200 5.31 -16.95 10.64
N SER A 201 5.33 -15.78 11.29
CA SER A 201 5.57 -14.50 10.65
C SER A 201 6.37 -13.58 11.57
N PHE A 202 7.50 -13.09 11.08
CA PHE A 202 8.34 -12.13 11.77
C PHE A 202 8.60 -10.93 10.86
N SER A 203 8.52 -9.71 11.41
CA SER A 203 8.93 -8.50 10.70
C SER A 203 9.51 -7.50 11.68
N PHE A 204 10.64 -6.90 11.32
CA PHE A 204 11.34 -5.93 12.14
C PHE A 204 11.87 -4.81 11.25
N SER A 205 11.39 -3.60 11.48
CA SER A 205 11.76 -2.42 10.72
C SER A 205 11.89 -1.22 11.64
N ILE A 206 12.96 -0.46 11.47
CA ILE A 206 13.25 0.75 12.24
C ILE A 206 13.20 1.94 11.28
N ALA A 207 12.54 3.01 11.69
CA ALA A 207 12.52 4.30 11.02
C ALA A 207 13.90 4.98 11.08
N SER A 208 14.89 4.49 10.34
CA SER A 208 16.19 5.17 10.18
C SER A 208 16.95 4.69 8.95
N LYS A 209 17.36 5.65 8.11
CA LYS A 209 18.07 5.41 6.84
C LYS A 209 19.54 5.04 6.98
N GLN A 210 20.06 4.86 8.20
CA GLN A 210 21.50 4.87 8.43
C GLN A 210 22.17 3.50 8.59
N ASN A 211 21.42 2.39 8.68
CA ASN A 211 22.05 1.08 8.83
C ASN A 211 22.44 0.48 7.47
N ARG A 212 23.74 0.50 7.13
CA ARG A 212 24.27 -0.14 5.91
C ARG A 212 24.06 -1.66 5.90
N ASN A 213 23.87 -2.28 7.06
CA ASN A 213 23.69 -3.73 7.19
C ASN A 213 22.21 -4.15 7.23
N HIS A 214 21.27 -3.21 7.11
CA HIS A 214 19.84 -3.46 7.27
C HIS A 214 19.30 -4.60 6.42
N ASP A 215 19.69 -4.66 5.14
CA ASP A 215 19.29 -5.75 4.24
C ASP A 215 19.74 -7.12 4.74
N ARG A 216 20.96 -7.20 5.28
CA ARG A 216 21.52 -8.44 5.82
C ARG A 216 20.79 -8.84 7.10
N ASP A 217 20.51 -7.90 7.98
CA ASP A 217 19.81 -8.13 9.25
C ASP A 217 18.39 -8.66 8.98
N ILE A 218 17.68 -8.09 8.01
CA ILE A 218 16.38 -8.58 7.53
C ILE A 218 16.50 -10.01 6.99
N GLN A 219 17.47 -10.28 6.11
CA GLN A 219 17.67 -11.61 5.53
C GLN A 219 17.98 -12.66 6.59
N THR A 220 18.84 -12.34 7.56
CA THR A 220 19.16 -13.20 8.70
C THR A 220 17.90 -13.52 9.49
N ALA A 221 17.12 -12.50 9.85
CA ALA A 221 15.88 -12.70 10.62
C ALA A 221 14.89 -13.63 9.92
N TYR A 222 14.67 -13.47 8.61
CA TYR A 222 13.76 -14.35 7.88
C TYR A 222 14.30 -15.77 7.76
N LYS A 223 15.58 -15.93 7.44
CA LYS A 223 16.22 -17.25 7.33
C LYS A 223 16.15 -18.02 8.65
N GLU A 224 16.30 -17.32 9.76
CA GLU A 224 16.46 -17.93 11.07
C GLU A 224 15.15 -18.10 11.84
N LEU A 225 14.24 -17.12 11.78
CA LEU A 225 13.02 -17.13 12.58
C LEU A 225 11.78 -17.62 11.82
N SER A 226 11.72 -17.43 10.49
CA SER A 226 10.52 -17.75 9.72
C SER A 226 10.79 -18.12 8.24
N PRO A 227 11.66 -19.12 7.97
CA PRO A 227 12.11 -19.43 6.60
C PRO A 227 11.00 -19.92 5.66
N THR A 228 9.92 -20.47 6.22
CA THR A 228 8.77 -21.01 5.47
C THR A 228 7.57 -20.07 5.45
N SER A 229 7.73 -18.83 5.91
CA SER A 229 6.61 -17.91 5.98
C SER A 229 6.08 -17.56 4.58
N PRO A 230 4.80 -17.83 4.29
CA PRO A 230 4.21 -17.39 3.04
C PRO A 230 3.90 -15.88 3.05
N GLU A 231 3.93 -15.25 4.22
CA GLU A 231 3.60 -13.84 4.40
C GLU A 231 4.81 -13.02 4.84
N MET A 232 5.16 -12.03 4.03
CA MET A 232 6.22 -11.08 4.37
C MET A 232 5.65 -9.67 4.46
N THR A 233 6.05 -8.96 5.52
CA THR A 233 5.70 -7.55 5.70
C THR A 233 6.98 -6.73 5.74
N PHE A 234 7.04 -5.69 4.92
CA PHE A 234 8.15 -4.75 4.91
C PHE A 234 7.65 -3.33 5.12
N TYR A 235 8.46 -2.52 5.79
CA TYR A 235 8.36 -1.09 5.55
C TYR A 235 8.90 -0.80 4.16
N VAL A 236 8.23 0.08 3.43
CA VAL A 236 8.53 0.32 2.02
C VAL A 236 9.97 0.79 1.78
N GLU A 237 10.56 1.54 2.71
CA GLU A 237 11.96 1.99 2.59
C GLU A 237 12.97 0.84 2.78
N ASP A 238 12.55 -0.28 3.38
CA ASP A 238 13.39 -1.48 3.55
C ASP A 238 13.47 -2.30 2.26
N LEU A 239 12.57 -2.06 1.30
CA LEU A 239 12.51 -2.82 0.06
C LEU A 239 13.61 -2.38 -0.92
N SER A 240 14.83 -2.81 -0.64
CA SER A 240 16.01 -2.54 -1.45
C SER A 240 16.16 -3.53 -2.63
N ALA A 241 17.02 -3.19 -3.58
CA ALA A 241 17.36 -4.09 -4.69
C ALA A 241 18.05 -5.39 -4.21
N PRO A 242 19.00 -5.37 -3.25
CA PRO A 242 19.56 -6.60 -2.67
C PRO A 242 18.50 -7.46 -1.98
N LEU A 243 17.58 -6.87 -1.21
CA LEU A 243 16.53 -7.63 -0.55
C LEU A 243 15.58 -8.28 -1.56
N LEU A 244 15.19 -7.58 -2.63
CA LEU A 244 14.42 -8.20 -3.70
C LEU A 244 15.14 -9.34 -4.40
N LYS A 245 16.45 -9.18 -4.63
CA LYS A 245 17.26 -10.26 -5.21
C LYS A 245 17.18 -11.50 -4.32
N TYR A 246 17.29 -11.32 -3.01
CA TYR A 246 17.09 -12.39 -2.03
C TYR A 246 15.68 -12.99 -2.09
N LEU A 247 14.62 -12.17 -2.11
CA LEU A 247 13.24 -12.67 -2.22
C LEU A 247 13.01 -13.48 -3.49
N ARG A 248 13.62 -13.08 -4.59
CA ARG A 248 13.50 -13.73 -5.89
C ARG A 248 14.33 -15.02 -6.00
N GLU A 249 15.54 -15.03 -5.44
CA GLU A 249 16.50 -16.13 -5.66
C GLU A 249 16.50 -17.15 -4.53
N VAL A 250 16.27 -16.72 -3.29
CA VAL A 250 16.35 -17.57 -2.10
C VAL A 250 14.97 -17.98 -1.59
N VAL A 251 14.03 -17.03 -1.56
CA VAL A 251 12.66 -17.25 -1.05
C VAL A 251 11.66 -17.55 -2.17
N ALA A 252 12.15 -17.77 -3.39
CA ALA A 252 11.33 -17.99 -4.57
C ALA A 252 10.28 -19.07 -4.29
N ASN A 253 9.03 -18.82 -4.69
CA ASN A 253 7.89 -19.73 -4.59
C ASN A 253 7.30 -19.95 -3.19
N VAL A 254 7.87 -19.38 -2.13
CA VAL A 254 7.28 -19.46 -0.77
C VAL A 254 6.37 -18.26 -0.49
N VAL A 255 6.80 -17.04 -0.86
CA VAL A 255 6.04 -15.82 -0.58
C VAL A 255 4.81 -15.73 -1.47
N THR A 256 3.64 -15.96 -0.87
CA THR A 256 2.34 -15.77 -1.52
C THR A 256 1.69 -14.45 -1.12
N THR A 257 2.08 -13.86 0.01
CA THR A 257 1.58 -12.57 0.50
C THR A 257 2.74 -11.61 0.75
N LEU A 258 2.74 -10.49 0.02
CA LEU A 258 3.64 -9.36 0.26
C LEU A 258 2.84 -8.17 0.76
N GLU A 259 3.11 -7.73 1.99
CA GLU A 259 2.54 -6.52 2.57
C GLU A 259 3.60 -5.43 2.67
N LEU A 260 3.35 -4.29 2.03
CA LEU A 260 4.21 -3.13 2.06
C LEU A 260 3.53 -2.01 2.85
N ARG A 261 4.18 -1.63 3.94
CA ARG A 261 3.71 -0.61 4.86
C ARG A 261 4.45 0.67 4.57
N TYR A 262 3.68 1.74 4.44
CA TYR A 262 4.25 3.05 4.29
C TYR A 262 3.32 4.10 4.86
N ASN A 263 3.93 5.12 5.43
CA ASN A 263 3.21 6.12 6.17
C ASN A 263 3.33 7.50 5.54
N ASP A 264 4.52 7.84 5.04
CA ASP A 264 4.72 9.09 4.34
C ASP A 264 4.51 8.90 2.85
N ILE A 265 3.25 8.77 2.44
CA ILE A 265 2.92 8.49 1.06
C ILE A 265 3.56 9.51 0.08
N HIS A 266 3.95 10.72 0.53
CA HIS A 266 4.60 11.73 -0.30
C HIS A 266 6.03 11.37 -0.76
N ARG A 267 6.77 10.60 0.03
CA ARG A 267 8.24 10.52 -0.10
C ARG A 267 8.76 9.33 -0.88
N PHE A 268 7.95 8.34 -1.22
CA PHE A 268 8.49 7.12 -1.81
C PHE A 268 7.67 6.53 -2.95
N SER A 269 8.41 6.14 -3.99
CA SER A 269 7.97 5.33 -5.10
C SER A 269 8.96 4.15 -5.14
N PRO A 270 8.62 2.92 -4.68
CA PRO A 270 9.48 1.73 -4.77
C PRO A 270 9.69 1.25 -6.21
N ASP A 271 9.46 2.13 -7.17
CA ASP A 271 8.70 1.85 -8.36
C ASP A 271 9.38 0.85 -9.31
N PRO A 272 10.68 0.98 -9.62
CA PRO A 272 11.35 -0.03 -10.43
C PRO A 272 11.47 -1.38 -9.72
N VAL A 273 11.61 -1.34 -8.39
CA VAL A 273 11.97 -2.48 -7.55
C VAL A 273 10.74 -3.35 -7.41
N LEU A 274 9.62 -2.82 -6.91
CA LEU A 274 8.36 -3.56 -6.78
C LEU A 274 7.86 -4.07 -8.14
N HIS A 275 7.96 -3.28 -9.21
CA HIS A 275 7.59 -3.74 -10.55
C HIS A 275 8.40 -4.96 -10.99
N ARG A 276 9.74 -4.92 -10.85
CA ARG A 276 10.60 -6.06 -11.18
C ARG A 276 10.22 -7.30 -10.37
N TYR A 277 9.89 -7.15 -9.09
CA TYR A 277 9.42 -8.26 -8.27
C TYR A 277 8.13 -8.87 -8.84
N MET A 278 7.11 -8.06 -9.13
CA MET A 278 5.84 -8.55 -9.69
C MET A 278 6.00 -9.21 -11.06
N CYS A 279 6.94 -8.73 -11.88
CA CYS A 279 7.32 -9.36 -13.15
C CYS A 279 8.05 -10.70 -12.97
N SER A 280 8.60 -10.99 -11.78
CA SER A 280 9.33 -12.24 -11.51
C SER A 280 8.64 -13.20 -10.52
N SER A 281 7.47 -12.85 -10.00
CA SER A 281 6.83 -13.58 -8.88
C SER A 281 5.49 -14.21 -9.28
N PRO A 282 5.47 -15.32 -10.05
CA PRO A 282 4.22 -15.95 -10.49
C PRO A 282 3.38 -16.55 -9.36
N HIS A 283 3.99 -16.83 -8.20
CA HIS A 283 3.34 -17.43 -7.03
C HIS A 283 2.68 -16.40 -6.09
N LEU A 284 2.86 -15.10 -6.34
CA LEU A 284 2.28 -14.07 -5.51
C LEU A 284 0.74 -14.08 -5.65
N LEU A 285 0.06 -14.30 -4.54
CA LEU A 285 -1.41 -14.32 -4.44
C LEU A 285 -1.97 -13.04 -3.84
N HIS A 286 -1.22 -12.37 -2.95
CA HIS A 286 -1.69 -11.17 -2.27
C HIS A 286 -0.59 -10.10 -2.26
N LEU A 287 -0.88 -8.94 -2.84
CA LEU A 287 -0.06 -7.74 -2.72
C LEU A 287 -0.86 -6.67 -1.97
N LYS A 288 -0.41 -6.33 -0.76
CA LYS A 288 -1.05 -5.31 0.08
C LYS A 288 -0.12 -4.13 0.27
N ALA A 289 -0.25 -3.12 -0.58
CA ALA A 289 0.58 -1.94 -0.58
C ALA A 289 -0.27 -0.65 -0.75
N PRO A 290 -1.34 -0.47 0.05
CA PRO A 290 -2.34 0.59 -0.18
C PRO A 290 -1.77 2.00 -0.07
N ASN A 291 -0.66 2.19 0.64
CA ASN A 291 0.00 3.47 0.85
C ASN A 291 1.28 3.63 0.00
N THR A 292 1.47 2.73 -0.97
CA THR A 292 2.65 2.70 -1.82
C THR A 292 2.30 3.14 -3.22
N PHE A 293 3.01 4.14 -3.75
CA PHE A 293 2.80 4.58 -5.12
C PHE A 293 3.48 3.67 -6.12
N TYR A 294 2.67 3.26 -7.09
CA TYR A 294 3.06 2.55 -8.29
C TYR A 294 2.94 3.50 -9.47
N LEU A 295 3.98 3.63 -10.29
CA LEU A 295 3.93 4.51 -11.45
C LEU A 295 3.14 3.84 -12.57
N VAL A 296 2.17 4.57 -13.11
CA VAL A 296 1.39 4.13 -14.28
C VAL A 296 2.31 3.89 -15.48
N ASP A 297 3.43 4.59 -15.53
CA ASP A 297 4.51 4.46 -16.52
C ASP A 297 5.03 3.03 -16.64
N LEU A 298 4.98 2.25 -15.54
CA LEU A 298 5.42 0.86 -15.55
C LEU A 298 4.36 -0.12 -16.02
N LEU A 299 3.12 0.34 -16.20
CA LEU A 299 2.04 -0.43 -16.80
C LEU A 299 1.85 -0.09 -18.29
N ASP A 300 2.41 1.02 -18.74
CA ASP A 300 2.30 1.51 -20.11
C ASP A 300 3.27 0.81 -21.05
N ILE A 301 3.01 -0.47 -21.32
CA ILE A 301 3.89 -1.31 -22.15
C ILE A 301 4.10 -0.82 -23.59
N HIS A 302 3.23 0.08 -24.04
CA HIS A 302 3.25 0.64 -25.40
C HIS A 302 3.67 2.12 -25.43
N GLY A 303 4.04 2.72 -24.29
CA GLY A 303 4.49 4.12 -24.21
C GLY A 303 3.44 5.13 -24.72
N ARG A 304 2.17 4.91 -24.40
CA ARG A 304 1.04 5.74 -24.83
C ARG A 304 0.95 7.07 -24.09
N MET A 305 1.46 7.14 -22.86
CA MET A 305 1.55 8.38 -22.09
C MET A 305 2.65 9.28 -22.65
N GLU A 306 2.33 10.56 -22.87
CA GLU A 306 3.27 11.55 -23.41
C GLU A 306 4.54 11.73 -22.56
N SER A 307 4.42 11.58 -21.23
CA SER A 307 5.55 11.72 -20.30
C SER A 307 6.59 10.60 -20.42
N ALA A 308 6.20 9.42 -20.91
CA ALA A 308 7.12 8.28 -21.05
C ALA A 308 8.16 8.53 -22.15
N THR A 309 7.77 9.19 -23.24
CA THR A 309 8.62 9.43 -24.42
C THR A 309 9.79 10.36 -24.13
N THR A 310 9.61 11.36 -23.25
CA THR A 310 10.66 12.30 -22.86
C THR A 310 11.81 11.65 -22.06
N ARG A 311 11.53 10.56 -21.33
CA ARG A 311 12.55 9.88 -20.51
C ARG A 311 13.51 9.02 -21.32
N ILE A 312 13.02 8.43 -22.42
CA ILE A 312 13.81 7.54 -23.27
C ILE A 312 14.83 8.34 -24.10
N THR A 313 14.53 9.60 -24.41
CA THR A 313 15.26 10.37 -25.44
C THR A 313 16.17 11.47 -24.89
N GLY A 314 15.99 11.91 -23.64
CA GLY A 314 16.53 13.19 -23.17
C GLY A 314 17.96 13.24 -22.63
N HIS A 315 18.73 12.15 -22.55
CA HIS A 315 20.01 12.16 -21.79
C HIS A 315 21.28 11.80 -22.57
N THR A 316 21.21 11.53 -23.87
CA THR A 316 22.40 11.15 -24.65
C THR A 316 22.93 12.24 -25.59
N GLY A 317 22.31 13.43 -25.65
CA GLY A 317 22.59 14.42 -26.69
C GLY A 317 23.26 15.73 -26.27
N GLY A 318 23.41 16.00 -24.96
CA GLY A 318 24.05 17.23 -24.48
C GLY A 318 25.57 17.12 -24.50
N GLY A 319 26.18 17.34 -25.66
CA GLY A 319 27.63 17.50 -25.84
C GLY A 319 28.19 18.77 -25.18
N GLY A 320 27.85 19.01 -23.92
CA GLY A 320 28.55 19.96 -23.08
C GLY A 320 29.93 19.38 -22.80
N ALA A 321 30.92 19.84 -23.56
CA ALA A 321 32.34 19.66 -23.29
C ALA A 321 32.71 20.37 -21.97
N GLY A 322 32.24 19.83 -20.85
CA GLY A 322 32.69 20.17 -19.52
C GLY A 322 33.93 19.34 -19.22
N THR A 323 35.09 19.87 -19.60
CA THR A 323 36.40 19.40 -19.15
C THR A 323 36.50 19.64 -17.64
N GLY A 324 36.16 18.64 -16.83
CA GLY A 324 36.28 18.70 -15.38
C GLY A 324 36.42 17.29 -14.84
N ALA A 325 37.67 16.86 -14.74
CA ALA A 325 38.07 15.56 -14.23
C ALA A 325 37.71 15.41 -12.75
N ASP A 326 36.57 14.79 -12.45
CA ASP A 326 36.33 14.04 -11.23
C ASP A 326 35.29 12.95 -11.53
N GLY A 327 35.77 11.90 -12.21
CA GLY A 327 34.99 10.76 -12.66
C GLY A 327 34.54 9.88 -11.49
N ARG A 328 33.32 10.09 -11.00
CA ARG A 328 32.56 9.06 -10.25
C ARG A 328 31.05 9.30 -10.11
N ALA A 329 30.51 10.35 -10.73
CA ALA A 329 29.06 10.51 -10.85
C ALA A 329 28.52 9.55 -11.93
N GLY A 330 28.22 8.32 -11.50
CA GLY A 330 27.65 7.28 -12.34
C GLY A 330 26.41 7.80 -13.05
N GLY A 331 26.48 7.88 -14.37
CA GLY A 331 25.34 8.19 -15.21
C GLY A 331 24.18 7.27 -14.83
N THR A 332 23.15 7.83 -14.24
CA THR A 332 21.85 7.20 -14.04
C THR A 332 21.16 7.09 -15.40
N ASN A 333 21.81 6.38 -16.33
CA ASN A 333 21.24 5.93 -17.58
C ASN A 333 19.91 5.28 -17.25
N SER A 334 18.84 5.73 -17.90
CA SER A 334 17.47 5.26 -17.80
C SER A 334 17.38 3.82 -17.27
N LEU A 335 17.33 3.69 -15.93
CA LEU A 335 17.42 2.41 -15.21
C LEU A 335 16.22 1.49 -15.49
N MET A 336 15.25 2.02 -16.22
CA MET A 336 14.04 1.36 -16.61
C MET A 336 14.16 1.06 -18.10
N GLY A 337 14.55 -0.18 -18.41
CA GLY A 337 14.28 -0.76 -19.73
C GLY A 337 12.76 -0.74 -20.01
N PRO A 338 12.32 -1.31 -21.15
CA PRO A 338 10.90 -1.42 -21.43
C PRO A 338 10.18 -2.05 -20.24
N PRO A 339 9.01 -1.52 -19.84
CA PRO A 339 8.26 -2.07 -18.70
C PRO A 339 7.94 -3.54 -18.97
N GLY A 340 8.13 -4.37 -17.93
CA GLY A 340 7.77 -5.78 -17.97
C GLY A 340 6.27 -5.99 -17.78
N ILE A 341 5.81 -7.22 -18.00
CA ILE A 341 4.45 -7.64 -17.65
C ILE A 341 4.51 -8.47 -16.37
N TRP A 342 3.59 -8.24 -15.44
CA TRP A 342 3.52 -8.99 -14.20
C TRP A 342 3.25 -10.46 -14.50
N THR A 343 3.94 -11.35 -13.79
CA THR A 343 3.78 -12.79 -13.96
C THR A 343 2.80 -13.41 -12.95
N CYS A 344 2.36 -12.63 -11.95
CA CYS A 344 1.41 -13.03 -10.92
C CYS A 344 -0.05 -13.11 -11.42
N LYS A 345 -0.34 -13.98 -12.39
CA LYS A 345 -1.70 -14.17 -12.95
C LYS A 345 -2.74 -14.69 -11.94
N ASN A 346 -2.27 -15.34 -10.88
CA ASN A 346 -3.11 -15.90 -9.82
C ASN A 346 -3.32 -14.92 -8.65
N LEU A 347 -2.96 -13.65 -8.81
CA LEU A 347 -3.16 -12.64 -7.78
C LEU A 347 -4.65 -12.52 -7.43
N GLN A 348 -4.96 -12.72 -6.15
CA GLN A 348 -6.30 -12.66 -5.57
C GLN A 348 -6.54 -11.33 -4.82
N THR A 349 -5.50 -10.73 -4.26
CA THR A 349 -5.58 -9.44 -3.58
C THR A 349 -4.59 -8.46 -4.17
N LEU A 350 -5.07 -7.27 -4.56
CA LEU A 350 -4.25 -6.18 -5.05
C LEU A 350 -4.68 -4.88 -4.39
N HIS A 351 -3.87 -4.40 -3.44
CA HIS A 351 -4.02 -3.07 -2.86
C HIS A 351 -2.84 -2.20 -3.28
N LEU A 352 -3.07 -1.21 -4.15
CA LEU A 352 -2.03 -0.31 -4.64
C LEU A 352 -2.53 1.13 -4.78
N SER A 353 -1.62 2.08 -4.62
CA SER A 353 -1.83 3.46 -5.05
C SER A 353 -1.14 3.70 -6.39
N PHE A 354 -1.74 4.46 -7.30
CA PHE A 354 -1.17 4.82 -8.60
C PHE A 354 -0.85 6.30 -8.70
N ARG A 355 0.27 6.60 -9.38
CA ARG A 355 0.74 7.96 -9.67
C ARG A 355 1.29 8.03 -11.10
N ALA A 356 1.10 9.16 -11.79
CA ALA A 356 1.73 9.40 -13.08
C ALA A 356 2.92 10.37 -12.91
N THR A 357 4.02 10.14 -13.63
CA THR A 357 5.27 10.90 -13.47
C THR A 357 5.19 12.37 -13.90
N GLY A 358 4.40 12.66 -14.94
CA GLY A 358 4.38 13.94 -15.66
C GLY A 358 3.91 15.18 -14.90
N ASN A 359 3.45 15.07 -13.66
CA ASN A 359 2.84 16.20 -12.93
C ASN A 359 3.71 16.75 -11.79
N THR A 360 5.01 16.41 -11.76
CA THR A 360 5.87 16.67 -10.58
C THR A 360 7.01 17.64 -10.83
N ASN A 361 7.08 18.25 -12.01
CA ASN A 361 8.08 19.27 -12.33
C ASN A 361 7.96 20.54 -11.44
N SER A 362 6.99 20.60 -10.53
CA SER A 362 6.93 21.58 -9.44
C SER A 362 7.77 21.16 -8.21
N THR A 363 8.81 20.34 -8.37
CA THR A 363 9.78 20.06 -7.30
C THR A 363 10.42 21.36 -6.83
N THR A 364 9.82 21.96 -5.80
CA THR A 364 10.36 22.12 -4.43
C THR A 364 11.79 22.65 -4.26
N ASN A 365 12.47 23.10 -5.30
CA ASN A 365 13.50 24.13 -5.15
C ASN A 365 12.80 25.47 -4.99
N SER A 366 12.13 25.60 -3.85
CA SER A 366 11.98 26.84 -3.12
C SER A 366 13.39 27.34 -2.76
N SER A 367 14.07 27.83 -3.78
CA SER A 367 15.12 28.84 -3.71
C SER A 367 14.87 29.78 -4.88
N TYR A 368 13.80 30.58 -4.75
CA TYR A 368 13.60 31.89 -5.40
C TYR A 368 14.10 32.07 -6.85
N SER A 369 13.85 31.13 -7.76
CA SER A 369 14.12 31.35 -9.19
C SER A 369 12.87 31.89 -9.88
N THR A 370 12.70 33.21 -9.86
CA THR A 370 11.70 33.99 -10.60
C THR A 370 12.05 34.09 -12.10
N SER A 371 12.08 32.97 -12.83
CA SER A 371 12.23 33.03 -14.30
C SER A 371 10.85 33.08 -14.97
N ASN A 372 10.48 34.28 -15.42
CA ASN A 372 9.23 34.66 -16.07
C ASN A 372 9.03 34.11 -17.51
N ASN A 373 9.54 32.93 -17.85
CA ASN A 373 9.30 32.38 -19.18
C ASN A 373 8.00 31.60 -19.24
N SER A 374 6.93 32.37 -19.41
CA SER A 374 5.56 31.97 -19.69
C SER A 374 5.42 31.40 -21.10
N SER A 375 5.92 30.19 -21.32
CA SER A 375 5.40 29.35 -22.40
C SER A 375 4.09 28.74 -21.93
N TYR A 376 3.01 29.53 -22.06
CA TYR A 376 1.64 29.02 -21.94
C TYR A 376 1.44 27.96 -23.02
N SER A 377 1.74 26.69 -22.72
CA SER A 377 0.97 25.63 -23.37
C SER A 377 -0.46 25.91 -22.93
N THR A 378 -1.33 26.14 -23.90
CA THR A 378 -2.75 26.35 -23.66
C THR A 378 -3.27 25.07 -23.04
N ILE A 379 -3.22 25.01 -21.71
CA ILE A 379 -3.85 24.02 -20.86
C ILE A 379 -5.34 24.18 -21.18
N THR A 380 -5.82 23.44 -22.16
CA THR A 380 -7.25 23.29 -22.36
C THR A 380 -7.79 22.72 -21.06
N SER A 381 -8.73 23.46 -20.50
CA SER A 381 -9.15 23.57 -19.10
C SER A 381 -9.73 22.32 -18.43
N THR A 382 -9.49 21.12 -18.93
CA THR A 382 -9.88 19.88 -18.24
C THR A 382 -8.68 19.25 -17.56
N GLY A 383 -8.20 19.92 -16.53
CA GLY A 383 -7.09 19.48 -15.70
C GLY A 383 -7.39 18.21 -14.88
N GLY A 384 -7.44 17.04 -15.51
CA GLY A 384 -7.44 15.72 -14.88
C GLY A 384 -6.19 14.92 -15.26
N ILE A 385 -5.96 13.78 -14.61
CA ILE A 385 -5.10 12.76 -15.22
C ILE A 385 -5.65 12.47 -16.63
N PRO A 386 -4.81 12.32 -17.68
CA PRO A 386 -5.30 11.88 -18.97
C PRO A 386 -6.13 10.61 -18.80
N LYS A 387 -7.32 10.54 -19.40
CA LYS A 387 -8.19 9.35 -19.32
C LYS A 387 -7.44 8.07 -19.72
N THR A 388 -6.44 8.21 -20.60
CA THR A 388 -5.44 7.20 -20.96
C THR A 388 -4.80 6.50 -19.75
N ASN A 389 -4.42 7.20 -18.68
CA ASN A 389 -3.78 6.54 -17.53
C ASN A 389 -4.77 5.63 -16.79
N SER A 390 -6.04 6.05 -16.70
CA SER A 390 -7.09 5.22 -16.11
C SER A 390 -7.33 3.98 -16.98
N ARG A 391 -7.38 4.15 -18.31
CA ARG A 391 -7.48 3.02 -19.27
C ARG A 391 -6.29 2.06 -19.16
N ILE A 392 -5.07 2.57 -18.98
CA ILE A 392 -3.88 1.74 -18.76
C ILE A 392 -4.03 0.95 -17.46
N VAL A 393 -4.34 1.60 -16.34
CA VAL A 393 -4.46 0.93 -15.04
C VAL A 393 -5.56 -0.14 -15.06
N PHE A 394 -6.78 0.21 -15.48
CA PHE A 394 -7.91 -0.71 -15.51
C PHE A 394 -7.72 -1.83 -16.54
N GLY A 395 -7.30 -1.48 -17.75
CA GLY A 395 -7.06 -2.43 -18.84
C GLY A 395 -5.95 -3.42 -18.52
N TYR A 396 -4.88 -2.96 -17.85
CA TYR A 396 -3.76 -3.82 -17.47
C TYR A 396 -4.18 -4.80 -16.38
N ILE A 397 -4.78 -4.29 -15.29
CA ILE A 397 -5.22 -5.11 -14.15
C ILE A 397 -6.24 -6.16 -14.61
N SER A 398 -7.22 -5.77 -15.43
CA SER A 398 -8.29 -6.67 -15.87
C SER A 398 -7.80 -7.89 -16.66
N ARG A 399 -6.65 -7.77 -17.35
CA ARG A 399 -6.05 -8.85 -18.16
C ARG A 399 -4.97 -9.61 -17.42
N VAL A 400 -4.11 -8.90 -16.70
CA VAL A 400 -2.92 -9.50 -16.08
C VAL A 400 -3.27 -10.18 -14.76
N CYS A 401 -4.34 -9.74 -14.08
CA CYS A 401 -4.78 -10.30 -12.81
C CYS A 401 -6.29 -10.67 -12.85
N PRO A 402 -6.70 -11.61 -13.72
CA PRO A 402 -8.13 -11.95 -13.89
C PRO A 402 -8.74 -12.63 -12.66
N ASN A 403 -7.91 -13.16 -11.76
CA ASN A 403 -8.33 -13.91 -10.57
C ASN A 403 -8.54 -13.06 -9.30
N LEU A 404 -8.56 -11.73 -9.43
CA LEU A 404 -8.72 -10.83 -8.30
C LEU A 404 -10.07 -11.01 -7.60
N LYS A 405 -10.01 -11.16 -6.29
CA LYS A 405 -11.15 -11.19 -5.35
C LYS A 405 -11.27 -9.91 -4.55
N ASP A 406 -10.14 -9.30 -4.21
CA ASP A 406 -10.08 -8.06 -3.42
C ASP A 406 -9.18 -7.04 -4.12
N LEU A 407 -9.80 -6.00 -4.67
CA LEU A 407 -9.12 -4.94 -5.41
C LEU A 407 -9.31 -3.62 -4.68
N GLN A 408 -8.20 -3.04 -4.23
CA GLN A 408 -8.14 -1.68 -3.70
C GLN A 408 -7.20 -0.83 -4.55
N LEU A 409 -7.77 0.12 -5.26
CA LEU A 409 -7.05 1.11 -6.04
C LEU A 409 -7.16 2.47 -5.38
N ARG A 410 -6.06 3.19 -5.32
CA ARG A 410 -6.03 4.59 -4.87
C ARG A 410 -5.26 5.40 -5.90
N ALA A 411 -5.59 6.67 -6.08
CA ALA A 411 -4.75 7.57 -6.85
C ALA A 411 -4.08 8.62 -5.94
N ALA A 412 -3.23 9.46 -6.53
CA ALA A 412 -2.58 10.60 -5.88
C ALA A 412 -3.54 11.72 -5.40
N GLU A 413 -4.80 11.39 -5.15
CA GLU A 413 -5.86 12.33 -4.83
C GLU A 413 -6.04 12.56 -3.31
N ASN A 414 -5.52 11.65 -2.48
CA ASN A 414 -5.60 11.73 -1.01
C ASN A 414 -4.50 12.58 -0.38
N PHE A 415 -3.64 13.22 -1.17
CA PHE A 415 -2.41 13.85 -0.68
C PHE A 415 -2.52 15.36 -0.47
N TYR A 416 -3.43 16.01 -1.19
CA TYR A 416 -3.56 17.46 -1.15
C TYR A 416 -4.65 17.95 -0.17
N TRP A 417 -4.98 17.16 0.86
CA TRP A 417 -5.95 17.60 1.87
C TRP A 417 -5.45 18.80 2.67
N SER A 418 -4.14 18.88 2.96
CA SER A 418 -3.53 20.06 3.57
C SER A 418 -3.52 21.28 2.65
N ALA A 419 -3.52 21.08 1.33
CA ALA A 419 -3.55 22.15 0.33
C ALA A 419 -4.97 22.63 -0.04
N TRP A 420 -6.03 22.08 0.58
CA TRP A 420 -7.37 22.68 0.50
C TRP A 420 -7.51 23.93 1.35
N ILE A 421 -6.57 24.18 2.28
CA ILE A 421 -6.48 25.50 2.90
C ILE A 421 -6.04 26.44 1.77
N PRO A 422 -6.90 27.37 1.32
CA PRO A 422 -6.50 28.35 0.33
C PRO A 422 -5.36 29.16 0.94
N HIS A 423 -4.12 28.80 0.61
CA HIS A 423 -2.95 29.58 0.96
C HIS A 423 -2.93 30.80 0.01
N GLY A 424 -3.87 31.72 0.21
CA GLY A 424 -4.00 32.95 -0.55
C GLY A 424 -4.63 32.79 -1.94
N ALA A 425 -5.12 33.90 -2.48
CA ALA A 425 -5.85 34.03 -3.75
C ALA A 425 -5.00 33.74 -5.02
N GLY A 426 -3.90 32.98 -4.92
CA GLY A 426 -2.94 32.80 -6.01
C GLY A 426 -2.35 31.40 -6.16
N THR A 427 -2.61 30.46 -5.26
CA THR A 427 -2.12 29.08 -5.46
C THR A 427 -3.03 28.35 -6.44
N THR A 428 -2.51 28.09 -7.63
CA THR A 428 -3.15 27.23 -8.62
C THR A 428 -3.46 25.89 -7.98
N ILE A 429 -4.73 25.46 -8.05
CA ILE A 429 -5.18 24.17 -7.56
C ILE A 429 -4.38 23.12 -8.30
N THR A 430 -3.38 22.51 -7.64
CA THR A 430 -2.55 21.48 -8.26
C THR A 430 -3.46 20.35 -8.71
N GLN A 431 -3.42 20.10 -10.01
CA GLN A 431 -4.26 19.17 -10.72
C GLN A 431 -4.24 17.80 -10.03
N ARG A 432 -5.40 17.34 -9.55
CA ARG A 432 -5.47 16.08 -8.83
C ARG A 432 -5.32 14.91 -9.77
N GLN A 433 -4.38 14.04 -9.42
CA GLN A 433 -4.23 12.76 -10.07
C GLN A 433 -5.31 11.81 -9.58
N ARG A 434 -6.40 11.68 -10.34
CA ARG A 434 -7.52 10.76 -10.07
C ARG A 434 -7.61 9.65 -11.12
N LEU A 435 -8.09 8.49 -10.69
CA LEU A 435 -8.56 7.47 -11.63
C LEU A 435 -9.99 7.85 -12.02
N HIS A 436 -10.19 8.13 -13.31
CA HIS A 436 -11.49 8.53 -13.82
C HIS A 436 -12.45 7.33 -13.83
N LEU A 437 -13.74 7.63 -13.63
CA LEU A 437 -14.81 6.63 -13.57
C LEU A 437 -15.73 6.68 -14.80
N THR A 438 -15.44 7.57 -15.75
CA THR A 438 -16.23 7.71 -16.98
C THR A 438 -16.03 6.50 -17.88
N LEU A 439 -17.02 6.21 -18.73
CA LEU A 439 -16.99 5.07 -19.63
C LEU A 439 -15.73 5.10 -20.52
N ASP A 440 -15.44 6.25 -21.11
CA ASP A 440 -14.28 6.47 -21.99
C ASP A 440 -12.92 6.46 -21.26
N SER A 441 -12.92 6.49 -19.93
CA SER A 441 -11.72 6.28 -19.12
C SER A 441 -11.43 4.79 -18.84
N GLY A 442 -12.28 3.89 -19.34
CA GLY A 442 -12.07 2.45 -19.29
C GLY A 442 -12.38 1.80 -17.95
N PHE A 443 -13.16 2.46 -17.08
CA PHE A 443 -13.57 1.85 -15.82
C PHE A 443 -14.33 0.53 -16.03
N CYS A 444 -15.12 0.43 -17.10
CA CYS A 444 -15.81 -0.79 -17.50
C CYS A 444 -14.90 -1.96 -17.87
N LEU A 445 -13.60 -1.73 -18.15
CA LEU A 445 -12.63 -2.80 -18.41
C LEU A 445 -12.49 -3.74 -17.20
N LEU A 446 -12.72 -3.24 -15.99
CA LEU A 446 -12.70 -4.05 -14.78
C LEU A 446 -13.85 -5.07 -14.70
N ALA A 447 -14.88 -4.97 -15.55
CA ALA A 447 -15.97 -5.94 -15.60
C ALA A 447 -15.50 -7.37 -15.91
N ARG A 448 -14.31 -7.54 -16.52
CA ARG A 448 -13.67 -8.85 -16.76
C ARG A 448 -13.26 -9.57 -15.46
N LEU A 449 -13.18 -8.87 -14.32
CA LEU A 449 -12.85 -9.45 -13.02
C LEU A 449 -14.07 -10.17 -12.41
N THR A 450 -14.46 -11.30 -12.99
CA THR A 450 -15.68 -12.03 -12.60
C THR A 450 -15.65 -12.59 -11.17
N ARG A 451 -14.45 -12.75 -10.60
CA ARG A 451 -14.21 -13.27 -9.25
C ARG A 451 -14.14 -12.19 -8.17
N LEU A 452 -14.38 -10.92 -8.54
CA LEU A 452 -14.23 -9.79 -7.64
C LEU A 452 -15.30 -9.82 -6.55
N GLU A 453 -14.89 -9.96 -5.29
CA GLU A 453 -15.74 -9.99 -4.10
C GLU A 453 -15.74 -8.64 -3.36
N GLN A 454 -14.64 -7.89 -3.45
CA GLN A 454 -14.45 -6.59 -2.79
C GLN A 454 -13.78 -5.61 -3.74
N PHE A 455 -14.39 -4.43 -3.88
CA PHE A 455 -13.84 -3.36 -4.70
C PHE A 455 -13.78 -2.04 -3.92
N SER A 456 -12.59 -1.45 -3.85
CA SER A 456 -12.38 -0.11 -3.31
C SER A 456 -11.62 0.75 -4.31
N LEU A 457 -12.18 1.89 -4.69
CA LEU A 457 -11.50 2.94 -5.44
C LEU A 457 -11.40 4.22 -4.60
N GLY A 458 -10.19 4.73 -4.44
CA GLY A 458 -9.91 5.88 -3.58
C GLY A 458 -10.10 5.57 -2.08
N CYS A 459 -9.72 6.53 -1.25
CA CYS A 459 -9.96 6.47 0.20
C CYS A 459 -9.87 7.87 0.78
N ILE A 460 -10.98 8.40 1.28
CA ILE A 460 -10.97 9.70 1.95
C ILE A 460 -10.50 9.50 3.39
N SER A 461 -9.19 9.47 3.58
CA SER A 461 -8.57 9.44 4.90
C SER A 461 -8.47 10.87 5.45
N GLY A 462 -9.60 11.41 5.89
CA GLY A 462 -9.67 12.73 6.55
C GLY A 462 -10.53 12.64 7.80
N SER A 463 -9.98 13.01 8.95
CA SER A 463 -10.62 12.94 10.28
C SER A 463 -11.57 14.10 10.57
N GLY A 464 -12.23 14.67 9.57
CA GLY A 464 -13.02 15.90 9.74
C GLY A 464 -14.38 15.86 9.04
N THR A 465 -15.28 16.70 9.53
CA THR A 465 -16.61 17.02 8.96
C THR A 465 -16.60 17.34 7.46
N SER A 466 -15.43 17.63 6.88
CA SER A 466 -15.20 17.86 5.45
C SER A 466 -15.23 16.61 4.56
N ALA A 467 -15.25 15.38 5.11
CA ALA A 467 -15.28 14.16 4.29
C ALA A 467 -16.51 14.11 3.35
N SER A 468 -17.66 14.63 3.83
CA SER A 468 -18.89 14.69 3.03
C SER A 468 -18.83 15.69 1.87
N PHE A 469 -18.04 16.77 2.01
CA PHE A 469 -17.91 17.82 0.99
C PHE A 469 -17.00 17.36 -0.16
N VAL A 470 -15.95 16.59 0.14
CA VAL A 470 -14.97 16.18 -0.87
C VAL A 470 -15.39 14.94 -1.65
N SER A 471 -16.09 13.98 -1.03
CA SER A 471 -16.76 12.91 -1.78
C SER A 471 -17.67 13.48 -2.86
N ARG A 472 -18.27 14.66 -2.60
CA ARG A 472 -19.09 15.35 -3.59
C ARG A 472 -18.22 15.85 -4.73
N ASN A 473 -17.24 16.73 -4.47
CA ASN A 473 -16.39 17.38 -5.49
C ASN A 473 -15.55 16.46 -6.39
N MET A 474 -15.30 15.21 -5.98
CA MET A 474 -14.45 14.29 -6.76
C MET A 474 -15.17 13.53 -7.87
N VAL A 475 -16.50 13.41 -7.79
CA VAL A 475 -17.33 12.55 -8.67
C VAL A 475 -18.07 13.39 -9.76
N TRP A 476 -17.65 14.64 -9.99
CA TRP A 476 -18.38 15.55 -10.88
C TRP A 476 -18.24 15.10 -12.32
N ASN A 477 -19.35 15.18 -13.05
CA ASN A 477 -19.52 14.78 -14.44
C ASN A 477 -19.61 13.27 -14.69
N LEU A 478 -20.07 12.48 -13.71
CA LEU A 478 -20.57 11.14 -14.02
C LEU A 478 -21.99 11.22 -14.56
N GLU A 479 -22.17 10.69 -15.75
CA GLU A 479 -23.46 10.46 -16.36
C GLU A 479 -23.98 9.06 -15.93
N LEU A 480 -25.29 8.84 -16.04
CA LEU A 480 -25.89 7.53 -15.73
C LEU A 480 -25.19 6.41 -16.51
N VAL A 481 -24.86 6.67 -17.77
CA VAL A 481 -24.22 5.74 -18.71
C VAL A 481 -22.81 5.29 -18.28
N ASP A 482 -22.15 6.04 -17.40
CA ASP A 482 -20.80 5.71 -16.91
C ASP A 482 -20.81 4.57 -15.90
N LEU A 483 -21.94 4.32 -15.22
CA LEU A 483 -22.04 3.36 -14.11
C LEU A 483 -23.25 2.43 -14.22
N ASP A 484 -24.21 2.68 -15.10
CA ASP A 484 -25.43 1.87 -15.20
C ASP A 484 -25.16 0.44 -15.67
N TRP A 485 -24.08 0.21 -16.44
CA TRP A 485 -23.58 -1.12 -16.81
C TRP A 485 -23.14 -1.98 -15.61
N MET A 486 -23.10 -1.43 -14.40
CA MET A 486 -22.82 -2.18 -13.17
C MET A 486 -24.09 -2.74 -12.52
N LEU A 487 -25.26 -2.24 -12.94
CA LEU A 487 -26.57 -2.56 -12.39
C LEU A 487 -27.28 -3.58 -13.28
N GLU A 488 -28.00 -4.52 -12.66
CA GLU A 488 -28.82 -5.48 -13.42
C GLU A 488 -29.86 -4.77 -14.30
N GLU A 489 -30.46 -3.69 -13.79
CA GLU A 489 -31.39 -2.84 -14.55
C GLU A 489 -30.73 -2.26 -15.81
N GLY A 490 -29.45 -1.90 -15.75
CA GLY A 490 -28.73 -1.32 -16.89
C GLY A 490 -28.39 -2.33 -18.00
N HIS A 491 -28.42 -3.62 -17.69
CA HIS A 491 -28.29 -4.69 -18.69
C HIS A 491 -29.64 -5.07 -19.30
N ARG A 492 -30.71 -5.09 -18.49
CA ARG A 492 -32.06 -5.45 -18.95
C ARG A 492 -32.71 -4.35 -19.78
N ASP A 493 -32.47 -3.08 -19.44
CA ASP A 493 -33.07 -1.95 -20.13
C ASP A 493 -32.43 -1.73 -21.52
N VAL A 494 -33.18 -2.09 -22.57
CA VAL A 494 -32.79 -1.91 -23.98
C VAL A 494 -32.42 -0.46 -24.28
N ARG A 495 -33.13 0.52 -23.70
CA ARG A 495 -32.88 1.95 -23.97
C ARG A 495 -31.52 2.39 -23.41
N ARG A 496 -31.13 1.87 -22.24
CA ARG A 496 -29.82 2.15 -21.63
C ARG A 496 -28.68 1.52 -22.41
N ARG A 497 -28.87 0.28 -22.90
CA ARG A 497 -27.92 -0.37 -23.82
C ARG A 497 -27.76 0.45 -25.11
N GLU A 498 -28.88 0.87 -25.70
CA GLU A 498 -28.85 1.68 -26.92
C GLU A 498 -28.20 3.04 -26.69
N MET A 499 -28.42 3.68 -25.54
CA MET A 499 -27.74 4.92 -25.18
C MET A 499 -26.21 4.74 -25.14
N ARG A 500 -25.71 3.62 -24.60
CA ARG A 500 -24.27 3.29 -24.65
C ARG A 500 -23.79 3.14 -26.08
N ARG A 501 -24.53 2.41 -26.93
CA ARG A 501 -24.21 2.23 -28.35
C ARG A 501 -24.13 3.56 -29.09
N ILE A 502 -25.10 4.44 -28.90
CA ILE A 502 -25.14 5.77 -29.51
C ILE A 502 -23.91 6.59 -29.08
N ILE A 503 -23.53 6.58 -27.80
CA ILE A 503 -22.33 7.28 -27.34
C ILE A 503 -21.07 6.72 -27.99
N VAL A 504 -20.94 5.39 -28.08
CA VAL A 504 -19.79 4.74 -28.74
C VAL A 504 -19.78 5.01 -30.25
N ALA A 505 -20.94 5.04 -30.91
CA ALA A 505 -21.04 5.29 -32.34
C ALA A 505 -20.82 6.77 -32.67
N GLU A 506 -21.59 7.68 -32.09
CA GLU A 506 -21.60 9.09 -32.47
C GLU A 506 -20.45 9.88 -31.82
N ARG A 507 -20.19 9.67 -30.52
CA ARG A 507 -19.22 10.49 -29.78
C ARG A 507 -17.81 9.95 -29.89
N TRP A 508 -17.63 8.63 -29.94
CA TRP A 508 -16.28 8.05 -29.93
C TRP A 508 -15.69 7.83 -31.31
N GLU A 509 -16.46 7.86 -32.40
CA GLU A 509 -15.88 7.66 -33.74
C GLU A 509 -14.78 8.68 -34.05
N TYR A 510 -15.01 9.96 -33.75
CA TYR A 510 -13.99 11.00 -33.85
C TYR A 510 -12.78 10.74 -32.93
N LEU A 511 -13.02 10.38 -31.66
CA LEU A 511 -11.94 10.12 -30.69
C LEU A 511 -11.11 8.87 -31.06
N LEU A 512 -11.74 7.83 -31.59
CA LEU A 512 -11.10 6.61 -32.08
C LEU A 512 -10.24 6.91 -33.31
N HIS A 513 -10.74 7.76 -34.21
CA HIS A 513 -9.98 8.23 -35.37
C HIS A 513 -8.76 9.04 -34.93
N GLU A 514 -8.95 10.01 -34.03
CA GLU A 514 -7.88 10.83 -33.47
C GLU A 514 -6.80 9.97 -32.77
N GLU A 515 -7.18 9.03 -31.92
CA GLU A 515 -6.23 8.11 -31.28
C GLU A 515 -5.47 7.24 -32.29
N ARG A 516 -6.14 6.79 -33.36
CA ARG A 516 -5.49 6.03 -34.43
C ARG A 516 -4.43 6.87 -35.15
N VAL A 517 -4.75 8.12 -35.49
CA VAL A 517 -3.80 9.06 -36.11
C VAL A 517 -2.63 9.32 -35.16
N ASN A 518 -2.91 9.60 -33.89
CA ASN A 518 -1.88 9.82 -32.87
C ASN A 518 -0.95 8.61 -32.69
N MET A 519 -1.49 7.39 -32.77
CA MET A 519 -0.67 6.17 -32.74
C MET A 519 0.22 6.03 -33.96
N LEU A 520 -0.30 6.27 -35.17
CA LEU A 520 0.48 6.21 -36.40
C LEU A 520 1.60 7.25 -36.37
N GLN A 521 1.31 8.47 -35.89
CA GLN A 521 2.30 9.51 -35.71
C GLN A 521 3.39 9.09 -34.70
N LYS A 522 3.02 8.58 -33.51
CA LYS A 522 3.98 8.09 -32.51
C LYS A 522 4.83 6.93 -33.05
N ALA A 523 4.25 6.02 -33.83
CA ALA A 523 4.97 4.92 -34.46
C ALA A 523 5.97 5.44 -35.51
N MET A 524 5.60 6.45 -36.30
CA MET A 524 6.49 7.13 -37.24
C MET A 524 7.64 7.84 -36.51
N GLU A 525 7.36 8.58 -35.43
CA GLU A 525 8.37 9.26 -34.61
C GLU A 525 9.34 8.26 -33.97
N THR A 526 8.83 7.15 -33.44
CA THR A 526 9.65 6.08 -32.84
C THR A 526 10.54 5.41 -33.90
N ASN A 527 9.99 5.07 -35.07
CA ASN A 527 10.76 4.48 -36.17
C ASN A 527 11.83 5.46 -36.68
N TRP A 528 11.48 6.74 -36.84
CA TRP A 528 12.43 7.78 -37.21
C TRP A 528 13.57 7.89 -36.20
N TRP A 529 13.27 7.83 -34.90
CA TRP A 529 14.29 7.88 -33.85
C TRP A 529 15.19 6.64 -33.84
N VAL A 530 14.63 5.44 -34.03
CA VAL A 530 15.40 4.18 -34.16
C VAL A 530 16.34 4.24 -35.38
N SER A 531 15.86 4.77 -36.51
CA SER A 531 16.70 4.95 -37.71
C SER A 531 17.83 5.96 -37.49
N ARG A 532 17.56 7.06 -36.77
CA ARG A 532 18.57 8.10 -36.47
C ARG A 532 19.64 7.62 -35.50
N THR A 533 19.25 6.91 -34.44
CA THR A 533 20.18 6.37 -33.44
C THR A 533 21.06 5.26 -33.99
N ARG A 534 20.53 4.37 -34.86
CA ARG A 534 21.34 3.36 -35.56
C ARG A 534 22.46 3.97 -36.41
N LYS A 535 22.26 5.16 -36.97
CA LYS A 535 23.30 5.86 -37.76
C LYS A 535 24.40 6.52 -36.91
N MET A 536 24.14 6.78 -35.63
CA MET A 536 25.09 7.49 -34.76
C MET A 536 25.94 6.59 -33.86
N ILE A 537 25.64 5.30 -33.76
CA ILE A 537 26.48 4.34 -33.01
C ILE A 537 27.59 3.85 -33.96
N PRO A 538 28.87 4.21 -33.73
CA PRO A 538 29.96 3.77 -34.59
C PRO A 538 30.03 2.24 -34.60
N HIS A 539 30.03 1.64 -35.79
CA HIS A 539 30.05 0.18 -35.97
C HIS A 539 31.27 -0.53 -35.33
N ASN A 540 32.30 0.20 -34.89
CA ASN A 540 33.55 -0.37 -34.38
C ASN A 540 33.53 -0.79 -32.89
N THR A 541 32.50 -0.48 -32.10
CA THR A 541 32.53 -0.77 -30.64
C THR A 541 31.80 -2.07 -30.25
N ILE A 542 31.11 -2.75 -31.18
CA ILE A 542 30.18 -3.86 -30.86
C ILE A 542 30.81 -5.25 -31.02
N ALA A 543 31.98 -5.38 -31.66
CA ALA A 543 32.54 -6.69 -32.01
C ALA A 543 33.01 -7.56 -30.83
N ASN A 544 33.22 -7.01 -29.62
CA ASN A 544 33.86 -7.76 -28.51
C ASN A 544 33.02 -7.99 -27.24
N THR A 545 31.77 -7.50 -27.16
CA THR A 545 30.88 -7.87 -26.04
C THR A 545 30.08 -9.11 -26.39
N SER A 546 30.56 -10.25 -25.90
CA SER A 546 30.03 -11.60 -26.08
C SER A 546 28.51 -11.74 -25.88
N ASN A 547 27.90 -12.51 -26.79
CA ASN A 547 26.47 -12.73 -27.01
C ASN A 547 25.69 -13.48 -25.91
N THR A 548 26.26 -13.72 -24.72
CA THR A 548 25.68 -14.71 -23.78
C THR A 548 24.72 -14.14 -22.72
N SER A 549 24.63 -12.82 -22.51
CA SER A 549 23.82 -12.27 -21.39
C SER A 549 22.50 -11.59 -21.79
N LYS A 550 22.33 -11.16 -23.06
CA LYS A 550 21.16 -10.35 -23.46
C LYS A 550 19.84 -11.10 -23.56
N HIS A 551 19.86 -12.44 -23.65
CA HIS A 551 18.62 -13.23 -23.83
C HIS A 551 17.94 -13.66 -22.52
N LEU A 552 18.61 -13.57 -21.36
CA LEU A 552 18.11 -14.13 -20.10
C LEU A 552 17.16 -13.20 -19.32
N LEU A 553 17.08 -11.91 -19.66
CA LEU A 553 16.25 -10.95 -18.90
C LEU A 553 14.97 -10.53 -19.59
N ARG A 554 14.81 -10.79 -20.90
CA ARG A 554 13.49 -10.73 -21.53
C ARG A 554 12.81 -12.06 -21.21
N GLY A 555 12.33 -12.17 -19.96
CA GLY A 555 11.57 -13.34 -19.51
C GLY A 555 10.55 -13.70 -20.58
N ARG A 556 10.34 -15.00 -20.82
CA ARG A 556 9.31 -15.51 -21.74
C ARG A 556 7.95 -14.96 -21.30
N THR A 557 7.64 -13.74 -21.69
CA THR A 557 6.33 -13.17 -21.53
C THR A 557 5.42 -13.96 -22.44
N ASP A 558 4.34 -14.44 -21.86
CA ASP A 558 3.32 -15.17 -22.55
C ASP A 558 2.87 -14.38 -23.81
N PRO A 559 3.02 -14.91 -25.03
CA PRO A 559 2.60 -14.21 -26.23
C PRO A 559 1.09 -13.88 -26.19
N GLU A 560 0.30 -14.69 -25.49
CA GLU A 560 -1.13 -14.48 -25.33
C GLU A 560 -1.43 -13.19 -24.55
N ILE A 561 -0.72 -12.94 -23.45
CA ILE A 561 -0.98 -11.73 -22.65
C ILE A 561 -0.56 -10.45 -23.41
N HIS A 562 0.50 -10.53 -24.23
CA HIS A 562 0.90 -9.43 -25.10
C HIS A 562 -0.18 -9.10 -26.13
N GLU A 563 -0.74 -10.14 -26.77
CA GLU A 563 -1.82 -9.97 -27.73
C GLU A 563 -3.08 -9.40 -27.07
N GLN A 564 -3.44 -9.87 -25.88
CA GLN A 564 -4.53 -9.31 -25.10
C GLN A 564 -4.26 -7.81 -24.79
N LEU A 565 -3.04 -7.44 -24.43
CA LEU A 565 -2.66 -6.07 -24.10
C LEU A 565 -2.39 -5.16 -25.32
N LYS A 566 -2.55 -5.63 -26.57
CA LYS A 566 -2.29 -4.83 -27.78
C LYS A 566 -3.07 -3.51 -27.81
N ASN A 567 -4.24 -3.48 -27.19
CA ASN A 567 -5.11 -2.30 -27.14
C ASN A 567 -5.05 -1.53 -25.81
N LEU A 568 -4.15 -1.91 -24.89
CA LEU A 568 -4.04 -1.34 -23.53
C LEU A 568 -3.93 0.20 -23.47
N GLY A 569 -4.94 0.90 -22.96
CA GLY A 569 -4.88 2.36 -22.81
C GLY A 569 -5.53 3.15 -23.95
N LEU A 570 -5.98 2.47 -25.02
CA LEU A 570 -6.76 3.08 -26.11
C LEU A 570 -8.25 2.93 -25.86
N LEU A 571 -9.03 3.80 -26.48
CA LEU A 571 -10.48 3.78 -26.47
C LEU A 571 -11.05 2.56 -27.20
N VAL A 572 -10.34 2.00 -28.19
CA VAL A 572 -10.76 0.76 -28.88
C VAL A 572 -10.88 -0.42 -27.92
N ASP A 573 -10.08 -0.47 -26.86
CA ASP A 573 -10.19 -1.51 -25.82
C ASP A 573 -11.52 -1.41 -25.06
N VAL A 574 -11.91 -0.19 -24.73
CA VAL A 574 -13.16 0.12 -24.05
C VAL A 574 -14.34 -0.24 -24.94
N LYS A 575 -14.29 0.14 -26.23
CA LYS A 575 -15.29 -0.25 -27.23
C LYS A 575 -15.46 -1.76 -27.31
N ASN A 576 -14.36 -2.50 -27.47
CA ASN A 576 -14.39 -3.97 -27.54
C ASN A 576 -15.03 -4.58 -26.29
N MET A 577 -14.74 -4.05 -25.08
CA MET A 577 -15.37 -4.52 -23.85
C MET A 577 -16.90 -4.30 -23.85
N LEU A 578 -17.37 -3.18 -24.38
CA LEU A 578 -18.81 -2.92 -24.47
C LEU A 578 -19.49 -3.86 -25.48
N GLU A 579 -18.85 -4.12 -26.61
CA GLU A 579 -19.31 -5.11 -27.59
C GLU A 579 -19.33 -6.53 -26.98
N GLU A 580 -18.30 -6.91 -26.21
CA GLU A 580 -18.26 -8.18 -25.46
C GLU A 580 -19.48 -8.33 -24.53
N MET A 581 -19.83 -7.27 -23.78
CA MET A 581 -21.01 -7.28 -22.90
C MET A 581 -22.32 -7.43 -23.70
N GLU A 582 -22.41 -6.81 -24.87
CA GLU A 582 -23.61 -6.87 -25.70
C GLU A 582 -23.80 -8.25 -26.34
N ILE A 583 -22.73 -8.83 -26.87
CA ILE A 583 -22.75 -10.18 -27.43
C ILE A 583 -23.19 -11.19 -26.37
N GLU A 584 -22.70 -11.07 -25.13
CA GLU A 584 -23.10 -11.97 -24.06
C GLU A 584 -24.58 -11.80 -23.68
N ASN A 585 -25.07 -10.56 -23.63
CA ASN A 585 -26.49 -10.29 -23.41
C ASN A 585 -27.39 -10.85 -24.54
N GLU A 586 -26.94 -10.77 -25.80
CA GLU A 586 -27.68 -11.29 -26.96
C GLU A 586 -27.71 -12.81 -26.99
N ARG A 587 -26.60 -13.47 -26.64
CA ARG A 587 -26.53 -14.93 -26.51
C ARG A 587 -27.51 -15.48 -25.47
N GLN A 588 -27.71 -14.74 -24.39
CA GLN A 588 -28.55 -15.16 -23.27
C GLN A 588 -30.02 -14.77 -23.50
N GLY A 589 -30.30 -13.73 -24.28
CA GLY A 589 -31.64 -13.22 -24.55
C GLY A 589 -32.42 -13.88 -25.71
N GLY A 590 -31.95 -15.02 -26.24
CA GLY A 590 -32.60 -15.74 -27.33
C GLY A 590 -34.05 -16.15 -27.02
N GLU A 591 -34.91 -16.04 -28.03
CA GLU A 591 -36.39 -16.08 -28.01
C GLU A 591 -37.01 -16.96 -26.90
N GLY A 592 -37.45 -16.31 -25.81
CA GLY A 592 -38.34 -16.89 -24.80
C GLY A 592 -37.67 -17.54 -23.58
N GLY A 593 -36.33 -17.55 -23.51
CA GLY A 593 -35.61 -18.08 -22.35
C GLY A 593 -35.42 -17.05 -21.24
N GLU A 594 -35.63 -17.43 -19.97
CA GLU A 594 -35.16 -16.72 -18.78
C GLU A 594 -33.62 -16.77 -18.66
N GLY A 595 -32.91 -16.48 -19.76
CA GLY A 595 -31.45 -16.49 -19.78
C GLY A 595 -30.89 -15.42 -18.84
N GLU A 596 -29.90 -15.81 -18.05
CA GLU A 596 -29.22 -14.89 -17.14
C GLU A 596 -28.38 -13.90 -17.96
N TYR A 597 -28.78 -12.63 -18.07
CA TYR A 597 -28.00 -11.54 -18.70
C TYR A 597 -26.55 -11.43 -18.20
N PHE A 598 -25.70 -10.68 -18.92
CA PHE A 598 -24.33 -10.39 -18.49
C PHE A 598 -24.34 -9.84 -17.06
N LYS A 599 -23.75 -10.60 -16.13
CA LYS A 599 -23.66 -10.21 -14.72
C LYS A 599 -22.32 -9.50 -14.49
N CYS A 600 -22.36 -8.18 -14.37
CA CYS A 600 -21.20 -7.42 -13.89
C CYS A 600 -20.90 -7.81 -12.43
N TRP A 601 -19.69 -8.35 -12.21
CA TRP A 601 -19.15 -8.78 -10.92
C TRP A 601 -20.14 -9.62 -10.10
N PRO A 602 -20.42 -10.85 -10.54
CA PRO A 602 -21.43 -11.69 -9.90
C PRO A 602 -21.09 -12.05 -8.45
N MET A 603 -19.82 -11.98 -8.06
CA MET A 603 -19.35 -12.27 -6.70
C MET A 603 -19.22 -11.04 -5.79
N LEU A 604 -19.48 -9.83 -6.30
CA LEU A 604 -19.19 -8.58 -5.57
C LEU A 604 -20.14 -8.40 -4.38
N ARG A 605 -19.57 -8.41 -3.18
CA ARG A 605 -20.30 -8.18 -1.92
C ARG A 605 -20.21 -6.73 -1.48
N TRP A 606 -19.02 -6.13 -1.63
CA TRP A 606 -18.73 -4.82 -1.08
C TRP A 606 -18.06 -3.93 -2.11
N MET A 607 -18.65 -2.75 -2.32
CA MET A 607 -18.12 -1.70 -3.16
C MET A 607 -17.93 -0.41 -2.37
N ARG A 608 -16.81 0.25 -2.61
CA ARG A 608 -16.49 1.55 -2.02
C ARG A 608 -15.79 2.44 -3.03
N ILE A 609 -16.33 3.62 -3.30
CA ILE A 609 -15.75 4.56 -4.26
C ILE A 609 -15.68 5.94 -3.60
N TYR A 610 -14.48 6.43 -3.30
CA TYR A 610 -14.28 7.75 -2.67
C TYR A 610 -15.08 7.95 -1.38
N HIS A 611 -15.13 6.92 -0.55
CA HIS A 611 -15.83 6.92 0.74
C HIS A 611 -14.81 6.86 1.89
N SER A 612 -15.15 7.47 3.03
CA SER A 612 -14.27 7.55 4.20
C SER A 612 -14.40 6.34 5.13
N THR A 613 -15.54 5.66 5.14
CA THR A 613 -15.73 4.45 5.97
C THR A 613 -14.93 3.28 5.40
N GLU A 614 -14.39 2.45 6.30
CA GLU A 614 -13.73 1.20 5.90
C GLU A 614 -14.73 0.20 5.32
N TYR A 615 -15.98 0.23 5.80
CA TYR A 615 -17.05 -0.63 5.30
C TYR A 615 -17.58 -0.13 3.96
N GLY A 616 -17.59 -1.04 2.98
CA GLY A 616 -18.25 -0.84 1.69
C GLY A 616 -19.78 -0.97 1.78
N ARG A 617 -20.46 -0.79 0.65
CA ARG A 617 -21.92 -0.99 0.48
C ARG A 617 -22.17 -1.98 -0.66
N SER A 618 -23.43 -2.39 -0.85
CA SER A 618 -23.80 -3.09 -2.09
C SER A 618 -23.52 -2.20 -3.31
N LYS A 619 -23.27 -2.82 -4.46
CA LYS A 619 -22.96 -2.09 -5.70
C LYS A 619 -24.08 -1.13 -6.09
N GLU A 620 -25.35 -1.51 -5.93
CA GLU A 620 -26.53 -0.70 -6.27
C GLU A 620 -26.62 0.54 -5.40
N ARG A 621 -26.41 0.38 -4.09
CA ARG A 621 -26.45 1.50 -3.14
C ARG A 621 -25.31 2.48 -3.39
N GLU A 622 -24.14 1.98 -3.77
CA GLU A 622 -22.98 2.80 -4.04
C GLU A 622 -23.08 3.52 -5.39
N VAL A 623 -23.53 2.87 -6.47
CA VAL A 623 -23.81 3.51 -7.76
C VAL A 623 -24.90 4.58 -7.61
N ARG A 624 -26.00 4.26 -6.92
CA ARG A 624 -27.07 5.24 -6.66
C ARG A 624 -26.53 6.45 -5.90
N ARG A 625 -25.65 6.25 -4.91
CA ARG A 625 -25.00 7.35 -4.19
C ARG A 625 -24.15 8.23 -5.11
N LEU A 626 -23.42 7.65 -6.05
CA LEU A 626 -22.57 8.39 -6.99
C LEU A 626 -23.39 9.18 -8.02
N LEU A 627 -24.53 8.63 -8.46
CA LEU A 627 -25.40 9.24 -9.47
C LEU A 627 -26.46 10.20 -8.91
N THR A 628 -26.82 10.05 -7.63
CA THR A 628 -27.75 10.99 -6.99
C THR A 628 -27.04 12.32 -6.89
N GLN A 629 -27.38 13.25 -7.79
CA GLN A 629 -26.97 14.64 -7.65
C GLN A 629 -27.38 15.08 -6.25
N PRO A 630 -26.47 15.70 -5.47
CA PRO A 630 -26.87 16.22 -4.19
C PRO A 630 -28.03 17.18 -4.45
N LEU A 631 -29.23 16.84 -3.97
CA LEU A 631 -30.31 17.80 -3.76
C LEU A 631 -29.61 19.01 -3.17
N GLU A 632 -29.62 20.14 -3.88
CA GLU A 632 -28.90 21.35 -3.49
C GLU A 632 -29.14 21.52 -1.99
N LEU A 633 -28.14 21.14 -1.19
CA LEU A 633 -28.11 21.46 0.21
C LEU A 633 -27.83 22.94 0.11
N LYS A 634 -28.91 23.72 -0.01
CA LYS A 634 -28.95 25.15 0.19
C LYS A 634 -28.43 25.31 1.60
N PHE A 635 -27.11 25.35 1.72
CA PHE A 635 -26.43 25.92 2.85
C PHE A 635 -26.94 27.35 2.84
N LYS A 636 -28.05 27.58 3.55
CA LYS A 636 -28.44 28.92 3.96
C LYS A 636 -27.19 29.42 4.66
N HIS A 637 -26.45 30.29 3.97
CA HIS A 637 -25.43 31.14 4.55
C HIS A 637 -26.12 31.90 5.68
N LYS A 638 -26.27 31.28 6.85
CA LYS A 638 -26.35 32.04 8.09
C LYS A 638 -24.92 32.54 8.27
N ALA A 639 -24.73 33.78 7.86
CA ALA A 639 -23.50 34.53 8.04
C ALA A 639 -22.99 34.32 9.46
N TYR A 640 -21.72 33.91 9.55
CA TYR A 640 -20.92 34.05 10.75
C TYR A 640 -20.45 35.49 10.86
#